data_AF-A0A9F7RSF3-F1
#
_entry.id   AF-A0A9F7RSF3-F1
#
_cell.length_a   1.000
_cell.length_b   1.000
_cell.length_c   1.000
_cell.angle_alpha   90.00
_cell.angle_beta   90.00
_cell.angle_gamma   90.00
#
_symmetry.space_group_name_H-M   'P 1'
#
loop_
_entity.id
_entity.type
_entity.pdbx_description
1 polymer ?
#
loop_
_entity_poly.entity_id
_entity_poly.type
_entity_poly.pdbx_seq_one_letter_code
_entity_poly.pdbx_strand_id
1 'polypeptide(L)'
;MMKMFTRSSRHYRGIMTSFYSICIVLGTVCVNPLSAVPEFTVSGHVGSTAVLPCKMKSEVNGTLYIKWEIGSETVFERVGEETYQGEGYEGRVDVPEEELRKGNCALVLRNLTPTDAALYWNAKIVNRTKGSVETETVEISRVNLSVEDPLSAVSEFTVSGHVGSTAVLPCELQTEVNGPPYIKWSIESVTVFERHGEETYQGEGYEGRVDVPEEEPRKGNCSLVLCNLTPTDAALYWSAKIVSRTKGSVETETVEISRVHLSVEVPEFTVSGHVGSTAVLPCALQTEFTGTPHIIWEIKSETVFERRGEETYQGEGYEGRVDVPEEELRKGNCSLVLRNLKPTDAALYWSAKIVSRTKRSVETETVEISRVYLSVEDPLSAVPEFTVSGHVGSTAVLPCELQTEVTGTPHIIWKIKSETVFERLGEEIYQGEGYEGRVDVPEEELRKGNCALVLHNLTPTDAADYRSAKIVSRTKGSVETETIKISRVYLSVEVPEFTVSGHVGSTAVLPCELQTEVTGTPYIKWSIESETVVERRGEETYQGEGYEGRVDVPEEELRKGNCSLVLRNLTPTDAADYRSTKIVSRTKGSVETETVVISRVHLSVEVPEFTVSGHVGSTAVLPCKLQTEVTETPYIKWEIGSVTVFEGDGAKTYQGEGYEGRVDVSGEELRKGNCSLVLRNLIPTDAAVYRSYQIVSRTKGSVEIKPVEISRVHLSVEVPEFTVSGHVGSTAVLPCELQTEVTGTPYIKWSIESETVFERSSEKTNQSEGYEGRADVPVEELRKGNCALVLRNLTTTDAGVYRSYKAMSRTKGSTETETVEISRVHLSVEVPEFTVSGHVGSTAVLPCELQREVTGTPNITWEIVNETVFERRGEDTHQGKGYEGRVDVPEEELRKGNCALVLRNLTPTDAALYWSYKIVSRTKGSVEAERVGISRVHLSVEEKQNEDNKAEKEVPRGVGVGVAGTIAVIAVIAVIGAVVYWCKRRRKQNRRNPDTPHTNSLRNIQINLANTSQDEDPNDQGEDLLNT
;
A
#
# COMPACT_ATOMS: atom_id res chain seq x y z
N MET A 1 7.36 -13.52 28.19
CA MET A 1 8.67 -14.11 28.57
C MET A 1 8.53 -15.61 28.29
N MET A 2 9.23 -16.27 27.36
CA MET A 2 10.43 -15.95 26.56
C MET A 2 10.22 -16.44 25.11
N LYS A 3 10.89 -15.84 24.10
CA LYS A 3 10.60 -16.02 22.65
C LYS A 3 11.06 -17.39 22.11
N MET A 4 10.34 -17.95 21.13
CA MET A 4 10.90 -18.31 19.79
C MET A 4 9.83 -18.27 18.68
N PHE A 5 10.22 -17.74 17.53
CA PHE A 5 9.51 -17.56 16.24
C PHE A 5 9.86 -18.74 15.29
N THR A 6 9.25 -19.06 14.14
CA THR A 6 7.93 -18.80 13.49
C THR A 6 7.76 -19.82 12.34
N ARG A 7 6.57 -19.91 11.72
CA ARG A 7 6.15 -20.96 10.77
C ARG A 7 6.20 -20.56 9.29
N SER A 8 6.46 -21.55 8.44
CA SER A 8 6.08 -21.69 7.00
C SER A 8 6.73 -20.83 5.92
N SER A 9 7.02 -21.51 4.81
CA SER A 9 7.23 -20.94 3.47
C SER A 9 5.90 -20.61 2.77
N ARG A 10 5.94 -19.71 1.77
CA ARG A 10 5.07 -19.71 0.58
C ARG A 10 5.62 -18.80 -0.55
N HIS A 11 5.92 -19.44 -1.68
CA HIS A 11 5.70 -19.02 -3.08
C HIS A 11 6.13 -17.65 -3.68
N TYR A 12 6.77 -17.80 -4.86
CA TYR A 12 6.57 -17.10 -6.15
C TYR A 12 7.51 -15.95 -6.64
N ARG A 13 8.18 -16.28 -7.77
CA ARG A 13 8.46 -15.50 -9.01
C ARG A 13 9.62 -14.48 -9.09
N GLY A 14 10.45 -14.69 -10.13
CA GLY A 14 11.42 -13.73 -10.67
C GLY A 14 12.81 -13.76 -9.99
N ILE A 15 13.94 -13.50 -10.65
CA ILE A 15 14.22 -12.85 -11.94
C ILE A 15 15.51 -13.46 -12.55
N MET A 16 15.61 -13.57 -13.89
CA MET A 16 16.90 -13.76 -14.58
C MET A 16 17.64 -12.43 -14.69
N THR A 17 18.93 -12.36 -14.32
CA THR A 17 20.04 -11.94 -15.21
C THR A 17 21.42 -12.01 -14.53
N SER A 18 22.34 -12.67 -15.23
CA SER A 18 23.81 -12.64 -15.27
C SER A 18 24.67 -11.67 -14.39
N PHE A 19 25.86 -12.20 -14.07
CA PHE A 19 27.20 -11.58 -13.97
C PHE A 19 27.91 -11.43 -12.59
N TYR A 20 29.06 -12.12 -12.56
CA TYR A 20 30.32 -11.90 -11.83
C TYR A 20 30.41 -11.89 -10.30
N SER A 21 31.24 -12.84 -9.82
CA SER A 21 31.79 -12.94 -8.48
C SER A 21 32.72 -11.80 -8.09
N ILE A 22 32.75 -11.44 -6.80
CA ILE A 22 33.92 -10.87 -6.12
C ILE A 22 34.13 -11.61 -4.79
N CYS A 23 35.40 -11.78 -4.42
CA CYS A 23 35.91 -12.56 -3.28
C CYS A 23 35.81 -11.83 -1.93
N ILE A 24 36.03 -12.57 -0.83
CA ILE A 24 36.86 -12.24 0.36
C ILE A 24 36.98 -13.56 1.18
N VAL A 25 38.15 -14.20 1.41
CA VAL A 25 39.39 -13.81 2.14
C VAL A 25 39.16 -13.82 3.67
N LEU A 26 39.96 -14.45 4.56
CA LEU A 26 41.12 -15.38 4.49
C LEU A 26 41.25 -16.13 5.85
N GLY A 27 41.95 -17.26 5.88
CA GLY A 27 42.40 -17.92 7.12
C GLY A 27 43.47 -18.98 6.82
N THR A 28 44.71 -18.76 7.27
CA THR A 28 45.92 -19.34 6.63
C THR A 28 46.61 -20.46 7.42
N VAL A 29 46.97 -21.56 6.73
CA VAL A 29 48.24 -22.29 6.97
C VAL A 29 48.79 -22.80 5.63
N CYS A 30 50.06 -22.47 5.34
CA CYS A 30 50.93 -23.11 4.32
C CYS A 30 52.12 -23.71 5.10
N VAL A 31 52.93 -24.68 4.66
CA VAL A 31 53.22 -25.37 3.38
C VAL A 31 53.68 -26.79 3.76
N ASN A 32 53.41 -27.88 3.04
CA ASN A 32 54.12 -28.31 1.82
C ASN A 32 53.36 -29.48 1.16
N PRO A 33 53.51 -29.72 -0.15
CA PRO A 33 52.71 -30.71 -0.86
C PRO A 33 53.16 -32.14 -0.56
N LEU A 34 52.21 -33.00 -0.15
CA LEU A 34 52.39 -34.45 -0.36
C LEU A 34 52.55 -34.68 -1.88
N SER A 35 53.61 -35.37 -2.26
CA SER A 35 53.85 -35.76 -3.65
C SER A 35 52.71 -36.68 -4.10
N ALA A 36 51.75 -36.15 -4.86
CA ALA A 36 50.73 -36.96 -5.49
C ALA A 36 51.40 -38.04 -6.36
N VAL A 37 51.10 -39.31 -6.05
CA VAL A 37 51.54 -40.44 -6.87
C VAL A 37 50.85 -40.30 -8.23
N PRO A 38 51.59 -40.31 -9.36
CA PRO A 38 50.98 -40.17 -10.67
C PRO A 38 50.02 -41.33 -10.98
N GLU A 39 48.77 -40.97 -11.28
CA GLU A 39 47.70 -41.85 -11.73
C GLU A 39 47.59 -41.80 -13.26
N PHE A 40 47.51 -42.98 -13.88
CA PHE A 40 47.29 -43.15 -15.32
C PHE A 40 46.01 -43.97 -15.56
N THR A 41 45.44 -43.84 -16.75
CA THR A 41 44.36 -44.72 -17.21
C THR A 41 44.76 -45.35 -18.54
N VAL A 42 44.57 -46.66 -18.64
CA VAL A 42 44.82 -47.45 -19.85
C VAL A 42 43.52 -48.17 -20.18
N SER A 43 43.14 -48.16 -21.45
CA SER A 43 42.07 -49.02 -21.97
C SER A 43 42.65 -50.06 -22.92
N GLY A 44 42.04 -51.24 -22.93
CA GLY A 44 42.36 -52.34 -23.84
C GLY A 44 41.11 -53.15 -24.14
N HIS A 45 41.16 -53.97 -25.19
CA HIS A 45 40.09 -54.89 -25.53
C HIS A 45 40.42 -56.31 -25.06
N VAL A 46 39.40 -57.12 -24.81
CA VAL A 46 39.58 -58.54 -24.46
C VAL A 46 40.48 -59.25 -25.49
N GLY A 47 41.45 -60.02 -25.00
CA GLY A 47 42.47 -60.72 -25.80
C GLY A 47 43.68 -59.88 -26.21
N SER A 48 43.67 -58.55 -26.02
CA SER A 48 44.81 -57.69 -26.39
C SER A 48 45.95 -57.71 -25.36
N THR A 49 47.00 -56.91 -25.54
CA THR A 49 48.10 -56.75 -24.57
C THR A 49 48.16 -55.29 -24.12
N ALA A 50 48.05 -55.05 -22.82
CA ALA A 50 48.27 -53.73 -22.22
C ALA A 50 49.71 -53.58 -21.74
N VAL A 51 50.20 -52.34 -21.77
CA VAL A 51 51.46 -51.94 -21.12
C VAL A 51 51.14 -50.86 -20.10
N LEU A 52 51.16 -51.22 -18.82
CA LEU A 52 50.84 -50.32 -17.72
C LEU A 52 52.07 -49.42 -17.45
N PRO A 53 52.00 -48.10 -17.69
CA PRO A 53 53.18 -47.25 -17.72
C PRO A 53 53.78 -47.03 -16.34
N CYS A 54 55.11 -47.08 -16.25
CA CYS A 54 55.89 -46.69 -15.07
C CYS A 54 57.27 -46.19 -15.50
N LYS A 55 57.72 -45.05 -14.96
CA LYS A 55 59.07 -44.50 -15.18
C LYS A 55 59.69 -44.04 -13.88
N MET A 56 60.88 -44.54 -13.58
CA MET A 56 61.67 -44.15 -12.42
C MET A 56 62.43 -42.84 -12.71
N LYS A 57 62.52 -41.94 -11.73
CA LYS A 57 63.00 -40.56 -11.94
C LYS A 57 64.53 -40.39 -12.05
N SER A 58 65.32 -41.46 -11.98
CA SER A 58 66.77 -41.44 -12.24
C SER A 58 67.33 -42.85 -12.46
N GLU A 59 68.35 -43.00 -13.30
CA GLU A 59 69.15 -44.24 -13.40
C GLU A 59 69.85 -44.53 -12.06
N VAL A 60 69.79 -45.78 -11.57
CA VAL A 60 70.39 -46.17 -10.28
C VAL A 60 71.25 -47.41 -10.47
N ASN A 61 72.57 -47.27 -10.29
CA ASN A 61 73.52 -48.39 -10.31
C ASN A 61 73.30 -49.34 -9.12
N GLY A 62 72.72 -50.51 -9.38
CA GLY A 62 72.51 -51.59 -8.41
C GLY A 62 71.34 -52.50 -8.80
N THR A 63 71.20 -53.65 -8.13
CA THR A 63 70.05 -54.54 -8.34
C THR A 63 68.75 -53.83 -7.94
N LEU A 64 67.84 -53.67 -8.89
CA LEU A 64 66.54 -53.04 -8.66
C LEU A 64 65.51 -54.08 -8.18
N TYR A 65 64.68 -53.66 -7.24
CA TYR A 65 63.54 -54.41 -6.71
C TYR A 65 62.27 -53.59 -7.02
N ILE A 66 61.42 -54.13 -7.89
CA ILE A 66 60.14 -53.54 -8.31
C ILE A 66 58.99 -54.53 -8.05
N LYS A 67 57.85 -54.00 -7.61
CA LYS A 67 56.63 -54.77 -7.31
C LYS A 67 55.40 -54.06 -7.87
N TRP A 68 54.49 -54.82 -8.48
CA TRP A 68 53.20 -54.40 -9.01
C TRP A 68 52.07 -55.18 -8.32
N GLU A 69 51.04 -54.47 -7.85
CA GLU A 69 49.99 -55.02 -6.99
C GLU A 69 48.59 -54.46 -7.38
N ILE A 70 47.53 -55.19 -7.04
CA ILE A 70 46.14 -54.72 -7.03
C ILE A 70 45.66 -54.84 -5.59
N GLY A 71 45.21 -53.75 -4.98
CA GLY A 71 44.87 -53.76 -3.55
C GLY A 71 46.08 -54.20 -2.72
N SER A 72 46.00 -55.38 -2.11
CA SER A 72 47.08 -56.05 -1.36
C SER A 72 47.62 -57.33 -2.01
N GLU A 73 47.18 -57.66 -3.23
CA GLU A 73 47.59 -58.85 -3.96
C GLU A 73 48.71 -58.53 -4.95
N THR A 74 49.78 -59.33 -4.93
CA THR A 74 50.94 -59.13 -5.78
C THR A 74 50.72 -59.72 -7.17
N VAL A 75 50.67 -58.86 -8.18
CA VAL A 75 50.52 -59.25 -9.59
C VAL A 75 51.85 -59.67 -10.19
N PHE A 76 52.90 -58.89 -9.93
CA PHE A 76 54.23 -59.15 -10.46
C PHE A 76 55.32 -58.56 -9.56
N GLU A 77 56.43 -59.28 -9.43
CA GLU A 77 57.56 -58.87 -8.60
C GLU A 77 58.89 -59.28 -9.25
N ARG A 78 59.91 -58.41 -9.21
CA ARG A 78 61.24 -58.70 -9.76
C ARG A 78 62.35 -58.15 -8.86
N VAL A 79 63.37 -59.00 -8.61
CA VAL A 79 64.61 -58.67 -7.90
C VAL A 79 65.80 -59.08 -8.79
N GLY A 80 66.31 -58.15 -9.59
CA GLY A 80 67.31 -58.48 -10.62
C GLY A 80 66.75 -59.45 -11.67
N GLU A 81 67.40 -60.60 -11.84
CA GLU A 81 66.96 -61.64 -12.79
C GLU A 81 65.76 -62.46 -12.26
N GLU A 82 65.58 -62.56 -10.93
CA GLU A 82 64.50 -63.35 -10.31
C GLU A 82 63.14 -62.65 -10.41
N THR A 83 62.10 -63.41 -10.74
CA THR A 83 60.72 -62.91 -10.87
C THR A 83 59.69 -63.81 -10.22
N TYR A 84 58.64 -63.20 -9.69
CA TYR A 84 57.40 -63.85 -9.27
C TYR A 84 56.20 -63.24 -10.01
N GLN A 85 55.20 -64.07 -10.29
CA GLN A 85 53.93 -63.68 -10.93
C GLN A 85 52.80 -64.17 -10.03
N GLY A 86 51.79 -63.32 -9.81
CA GLY A 86 50.65 -63.63 -8.96
C GLY A 86 49.71 -64.66 -9.58
N GLU A 87 48.87 -65.26 -8.73
CA GLU A 87 47.86 -66.24 -9.14
C GLU A 87 46.86 -65.61 -10.13
N GLY A 88 46.65 -66.25 -11.29
CA GLY A 88 45.84 -65.76 -12.40
C GLY A 88 46.60 -64.93 -13.45
N TYR A 89 47.86 -64.59 -13.18
CA TYR A 89 48.72 -63.78 -14.05
C TYR A 89 49.88 -64.58 -14.67
N GLU A 90 50.03 -65.87 -14.33
CA GLU A 90 51.18 -66.68 -14.72
C GLU A 90 51.37 -66.78 -16.24
N GLY A 91 52.59 -66.45 -16.70
CA GLY A 91 52.98 -66.40 -18.10
C GLY A 91 52.42 -65.21 -18.88
N ARG A 92 51.56 -64.38 -18.27
CA ARG A 92 50.90 -63.24 -18.91
C ARG A 92 51.60 -61.91 -18.61
N VAL A 93 52.23 -61.78 -17.43
CA VAL A 93 52.89 -60.54 -16.97
C VAL A 93 54.42 -60.58 -17.07
N ASP A 94 55.05 -59.44 -17.37
CA ASP A 94 56.50 -59.24 -17.27
C ASP A 94 56.89 -57.74 -17.20
N VAL A 95 57.99 -57.41 -16.52
CA VAL A 95 58.67 -56.08 -16.54
C VAL A 95 60.11 -56.27 -17.05
N PRO A 96 60.36 -56.25 -18.37
CA PRO A 96 61.64 -56.69 -18.96
C PRO A 96 62.87 -56.03 -18.32
N GLU A 97 63.83 -56.85 -17.85
CA GLU A 97 64.94 -56.34 -17.02
C GLU A 97 65.82 -55.31 -17.73
N GLU A 98 66.10 -55.50 -19.03
CA GLU A 98 66.90 -54.55 -19.80
C GLU A 98 66.21 -53.18 -20.00
N GLU A 99 64.88 -53.12 -19.87
CA GLU A 99 64.13 -51.86 -19.83
C GLU A 99 64.08 -51.28 -18.40
N LEU A 100 63.99 -52.14 -17.38
CA LEU A 100 64.07 -51.74 -15.97
C LEU A 100 65.43 -51.11 -15.63
N ARG A 101 66.53 -51.62 -16.18
CA ARG A 101 67.88 -51.04 -16.07
C ARG A 101 67.97 -49.63 -16.68
N LYS A 102 67.15 -49.33 -17.70
CA LYS A 102 66.99 -47.97 -18.30
C LYS A 102 65.97 -47.10 -17.54
N GLY A 103 65.47 -47.56 -16.39
CA GLY A 103 64.49 -46.86 -15.56
C GLY A 103 63.03 -46.99 -16.01
N ASN A 104 62.72 -47.87 -16.97
CA ASN A 104 61.35 -48.15 -17.42
C ASN A 104 60.79 -49.38 -16.67
N CYS A 105 59.88 -49.14 -15.73
CA CYS A 105 59.30 -50.14 -14.84
C CYS A 105 57.91 -50.64 -15.29
N ALA A 106 57.53 -50.34 -16.54
CA ALA A 106 56.20 -50.65 -17.07
C ALA A 106 55.90 -52.15 -17.10
N LEU A 107 54.71 -52.54 -16.64
CA LEU A 107 54.23 -53.93 -16.66
C LEU A 107 53.57 -54.24 -18.00
N VAL A 108 54.06 -55.27 -18.69
CA VAL A 108 53.43 -55.80 -19.90
C VAL A 108 52.49 -56.94 -19.50
N LEU A 109 51.17 -56.72 -19.60
CA LEU A 109 50.13 -57.72 -19.32
C LEU A 109 49.49 -58.18 -20.63
N ARG A 110 49.62 -59.48 -20.94
CA ARG A 110 49.20 -60.09 -22.21
C ARG A 110 47.88 -60.83 -22.10
N ASN A 111 47.14 -60.84 -23.21
CA ASN A 111 45.86 -61.54 -23.40
C ASN A 111 44.81 -61.13 -22.35
N LEU A 112 44.39 -59.86 -22.37
CA LEU A 112 43.48 -59.27 -21.38
C LEU A 112 42.15 -60.03 -21.26
N THR A 113 41.64 -60.16 -20.04
CA THR A 113 40.28 -60.64 -19.73
C THR A 113 39.49 -59.55 -19.00
N PRO A 114 38.14 -59.59 -18.99
CA PRO A 114 37.34 -58.58 -18.28
C PRO A 114 37.67 -58.46 -16.78
N THR A 115 38.16 -59.54 -16.17
CA THR A 115 38.61 -59.59 -14.77
C THR A 115 39.91 -58.84 -14.50
N ASP A 116 40.70 -58.52 -15.53
CA ASP A 116 41.92 -57.70 -15.38
C ASP A 116 41.57 -56.19 -15.27
N ALA A 117 40.30 -55.79 -15.39
CA ALA A 117 39.88 -54.40 -15.25
C ALA A 117 39.95 -53.96 -13.77
N ALA A 118 41.11 -53.42 -13.37
CA ALA A 118 41.41 -53.06 -11.99
C ALA A 118 42.35 -51.83 -11.88
N LEU A 119 42.43 -51.28 -10.66
CA LEU A 119 43.42 -50.26 -10.31
C LEU A 119 44.71 -50.93 -9.82
N TYR A 120 45.69 -51.00 -10.71
CA TYR A 120 47.05 -51.47 -10.41
C TYR A 120 47.86 -50.35 -9.78
N TRP A 121 48.82 -50.70 -8.93
CA TRP A 121 49.83 -49.76 -8.43
C TRP A 121 51.18 -50.45 -8.32
N ASN A 122 52.27 -49.66 -8.31
CA ASN A 122 53.61 -50.23 -8.21
C ASN A 122 54.55 -49.40 -7.34
N ALA A 123 55.55 -50.09 -6.79
CA ALA A 123 56.51 -49.54 -5.86
C ALA A 123 57.93 -50.08 -6.06
N LYS A 124 58.91 -49.24 -5.74
CA LYS A 124 60.31 -49.66 -5.56
C LYS A 124 60.51 -50.07 -4.10
N ILE A 125 61.21 -51.17 -3.88
CA ILE A 125 61.64 -51.58 -2.54
C ILE A 125 63.13 -51.25 -2.37
N VAL A 126 63.48 -50.56 -1.28
CA VAL A 126 64.86 -50.11 -0.98
C VAL A 126 65.30 -50.59 0.40
N ASN A 127 66.49 -51.18 0.48
CA ASN A 127 67.03 -51.73 1.72
C ASN A 127 67.89 -50.69 2.47
N ARG A 128 67.58 -50.38 3.74
CA ARG A 128 68.33 -49.40 4.54
C ARG A 128 69.58 -50.02 5.18
N THR A 129 70.69 -49.98 4.45
CA THR A 129 72.05 -50.40 4.86
C THR A 129 72.23 -51.90 5.20
N LYS A 130 73.45 -52.42 4.98
CA LYS A 130 73.77 -53.85 5.15
C LYS A 130 73.70 -54.27 6.63
N GLY A 131 72.56 -54.81 7.06
CA GLY A 131 72.45 -55.48 8.37
C GLY A 131 71.06 -55.53 9.01
N SER A 132 70.07 -54.78 8.54
CA SER A 132 68.69 -54.82 9.06
C SER A 132 67.70 -55.43 8.06
N VAL A 133 66.54 -55.88 8.55
CA VAL A 133 65.51 -56.62 7.80
C VAL A 133 64.34 -55.71 7.36
N GLU A 134 64.34 -54.42 7.74
CA GLU A 134 63.32 -53.47 7.35
C GLU A 134 63.59 -52.87 5.96
N THR A 135 62.73 -53.23 5.01
CA THR A 135 62.70 -52.70 3.65
C THR A 135 61.74 -51.52 3.55
N GLU A 136 62.13 -50.45 2.85
CA GLU A 136 61.32 -49.26 2.62
C GLU A 136 60.67 -49.34 1.23
N THR A 137 59.35 -49.50 1.20
CA THR A 137 58.54 -49.55 -0.03
C THR A 137 58.07 -48.15 -0.41
N VAL A 138 58.46 -47.68 -1.60
CA VAL A 138 58.12 -46.35 -2.12
C VAL A 138 57.25 -46.49 -3.36
N GLU A 139 55.98 -46.12 -3.25
CA GLU A 139 55.02 -46.10 -4.35
C GLU A 139 55.46 -45.13 -5.46
N ILE A 140 55.40 -45.57 -6.73
CA ILE A 140 55.85 -44.82 -7.90
C ILE A 140 54.68 -44.28 -8.73
N SER A 141 53.66 -45.11 -8.98
CA SER A 141 52.52 -44.77 -9.84
C SER A 141 51.35 -45.75 -9.68
N ARG A 142 50.15 -45.28 -10.00
CA ARG A 142 48.92 -46.09 -10.12
C ARG A 142 48.43 -46.08 -11.57
N VAL A 143 47.82 -47.17 -12.01
CA VAL A 143 47.28 -47.33 -13.37
C VAL A 143 45.92 -48.01 -13.29
N ASN A 144 44.87 -47.28 -13.63
CA ASN A 144 43.53 -47.86 -13.81
C ASN A 144 43.45 -48.52 -15.18
N LEU A 145 43.32 -49.85 -15.22
CA LEU A 145 43.10 -50.60 -16.45
C LEU A 145 41.60 -50.81 -16.63
N SER A 146 41.10 -50.41 -17.80
CA SER A 146 39.75 -50.70 -18.26
C SER A 146 39.83 -51.70 -19.41
N VAL A 147 39.00 -52.75 -19.37
CA VAL A 147 38.93 -53.75 -20.44
C VAL A 147 37.55 -53.68 -21.07
N GLU A 148 37.48 -53.16 -22.29
CA GLU A 148 36.23 -53.01 -23.04
C GLU A 148 35.93 -54.28 -23.85
N ASP A 149 34.73 -54.83 -23.67
CA ASP A 149 34.18 -55.92 -24.49
C ASP A 149 33.13 -55.37 -25.48
N PRO A 150 33.45 -55.28 -26.79
CA PRO A 150 32.53 -54.76 -27.80
C PRO A 150 31.24 -55.57 -28.01
N LEU A 151 31.10 -56.76 -27.41
CA LEU A 151 29.94 -57.64 -27.59
C LEU A 151 28.86 -57.47 -26.49
N SER A 152 28.98 -56.47 -25.61
CA SER A 152 28.17 -56.35 -24.38
C SER A 152 27.03 -55.31 -24.40
N ALA A 153 26.79 -54.61 -25.50
CA ALA A 153 25.78 -53.54 -25.59
C ALA A 153 24.38 -54.04 -26.06
N VAL A 154 23.56 -54.51 -25.12
CA VAL A 154 22.13 -54.82 -25.35
C VAL A 154 21.34 -53.52 -25.61
N SER A 155 20.45 -53.52 -26.61
CA SER A 155 19.66 -52.33 -27.00
C SER A 155 18.35 -52.21 -26.22
N GLU A 156 18.02 -51.06 -25.63
CA GLU A 156 16.77 -50.86 -24.86
C GLU A 156 15.77 -49.92 -25.56
N PHE A 157 14.48 -50.28 -25.53
CA PHE A 157 13.39 -49.58 -26.21
C PHE A 157 12.12 -49.48 -25.34
N THR A 158 11.17 -48.61 -25.72
CA THR A 158 9.84 -48.50 -25.12
C THR A 158 8.78 -48.39 -26.22
N VAL A 159 7.70 -49.15 -26.09
CA VAL A 159 6.58 -49.21 -27.04
C VAL A 159 5.28 -49.04 -26.26
N SER A 160 4.32 -48.31 -26.83
CA SER A 160 2.98 -48.13 -26.27
C SER A 160 1.92 -48.51 -27.31
N GLY A 161 0.83 -49.12 -26.86
CA GLY A 161 -0.33 -49.44 -27.71
C GLY A 161 -1.64 -49.38 -26.92
N HIS A 162 -2.75 -49.44 -27.63
CA HIS A 162 -4.09 -49.51 -27.03
C HIS A 162 -4.60 -50.95 -27.07
N VAL A 163 -5.52 -51.32 -26.17
CA VAL A 163 -6.17 -52.65 -26.21
C VAL A 163 -6.75 -52.94 -27.61
N GLY A 164 -6.50 -54.15 -28.11
CA GLY A 164 -6.93 -54.63 -29.42
C GLY A 164 -6.04 -54.24 -30.60
N SER A 165 -5.08 -53.32 -30.42
CA SER A 165 -4.14 -52.91 -31.47
C SER A 165 -2.97 -53.90 -31.65
N THR A 166 -2.08 -53.63 -32.60
CA THR A 166 -0.85 -54.41 -32.85
C THR A 166 0.38 -53.58 -32.50
N ALA A 167 1.25 -54.12 -31.63
CA ALA A 167 2.57 -53.57 -31.35
C ALA A 167 3.65 -54.29 -32.19
N VAL A 168 4.75 -53.58 -32.47
CA VAL A 168 5.98 -54.16 -32.99
C VAL A 168 7.09 -53.86 -32.00
N LEU A 169 7.66 -54.90 -31.38
CA LEU A 169 8.74 -54.80 -30.42
C LEU A 169 10.07 -54.85 -31.18
N PRO A 170 10.85 -53.75 -31.24
CA PRO A 170 12.03 -53.67 -32.11
C PRO A 170 13.17 -54.59 -31.66
N CYS A 171 13.84 -55.21 -32.64
CA CYS A 171 15.05 -56.00 -32.46
C CYS A 171 15.88 -55.99 -33.75
N GLU A 172 17.17 -55.66 -33.65
CA GLU A 172 18.11 -55.63 -34.77
C GLU A 172 19.38 -56.43 -34.47
N LEU A 173 19.81 -57.27 -35.41
CA LEU A 173 21.03 -58.08 -35.33
C LEU A 173 22.21 -57.30 -35.91
N GLN A 174 23.18 -56.93 -35.06
CA GLN A 174 24.32 -56.09 -35.45
C GLN A 174 25.40 -56.79 -36.32
N THR A 175 25.17 -58.03 -36.80
CA THR A 175 26.14 -58.78 -37.63
C THR A 175 25.45 -59.62 -38.70
N GLU A 176 26.04 -59.69 -39.91
CA GLU A 176 25.56 -60.56 -40.99
C GLU A 176 25.62 -62.03 -40.58
N VAL A 177 24.48 -62.74 -40.70
CA VAL A 177 24.37 -64.15 -40.31
C VAL A 177 24.32 -65.04 -41.56
N ASN A 178 25.27 -65.97 -41.67
CA ASN A 178 25.22 -67.03 -42.68
C ASN A 178 24.15 -68.08 -42.31
N GLY A 179 22.91 -67.83 -42.73
CA GLY A 179 21.74 -68.68 -42.48
C GLY A 179 20.70 -68.04 -41.55
N PRO A 180 19.46 -68.55 -41.50
CA PRO A 180 18.41 -68.00 -40.65
C PRO A 180 18.82 -68.13 -39.16
N PRO A 181 18.87 -67.03 -38.40
CA PRO A 181 19.26 -67.08 -36.99
C PRO A 181 18.16 -67.73 -36.14
N TYR A 182 18.57 -68.47 -35.10
CA TYR A 182 17.67 -68.95 -34.06
C TYR A 182 17.36 -67.78 -33.12
N ILE A 183 16.13 -67.29 -33.12
CA ILE A 183 15.68 -66.12 -32.34
C ILE A 183 14.66 -66.53 -31.30
N LYS A 184 14.80 -66.00 -30.09
CA LYS A 184 13.89 -66.18 -28.96
C LYS A 184 13.49 -64.82 -28.38
N TRP A 185 12.23 -64.66 -28.05
CA TRP A 185 11.65 -63.57 -27.28
C TRP A 185 11.04 -64.11 -25.99
N SER A 186 11.29 -63.44 -24.87
CA SER A 186 10.84 -63.87 -23.54
C SER A 186 10.40 -62.68 -22.68
N ILE A 187 9.58 -62.96 -21.67
CA ILE A 187 9.35 -62.07 -20.51
C ILE A 187 9.89 -62.82 -19.30
N GLU A 188 10.80 -62.21 -18.53
CA GLU A 188 11.50 -62.88 -17.43
C GLU A 188 12.11 -64.23 -17.88
N SER A 189 11.53 -65.36 -17.46
CA SER A 189 11.92 -66.73 -17.84
C SER A 189 10.94 -67.43 -18.79
N VAL A 190 9.81 -66.79 -19.12
CA VAL A 190 8.76 -67.35 -19.96
C VAL A 190 9.03 -67.03 -21.43
N THR A 191 9.18 -68.06 -22.27
CA THR A 191 9.28 -67.92 -23.72
C THR A 191 7.96 -67.39 -24.30
N VAL A 192 7.97 -66.21 -24.91
CA VAL A 192 6.82 -65.62 -25.62
C VAL A 192 6.77 -66.12 -27.05
N PHE A 193 7.92 -66.12 -27.72
CA PHE A 193 8.04 -66.52 -29.12
C PHE A 193 9.43 -67.07 -29.41
N GLU A 194 9.52 -68.06 -30.29
CA GLU A 194 10.78 -68.69 -30.66
C GLU A 194 10.73 -69.19 -32.11
N ARG A 195 11.77 -68.92 -32.91
CA ARG A 195 11.87 -69.35 -34.32
C ARG A 195 13.25 -69.94 -34.62
N HIS A 196 13.26 -71.15 -35.17
CA HIS A 196 14.43 -71.87 -35.64
C HIS A 196 14.21 -72.34 -37.08
N GLY A 197 14.62 -71.51 -38.06
CA GLY A 197 14.31 -71.76 -39.46
C GLY A 197 12.81 -71.62 -39.75
N GLU A 198 12.20 -72.66 -40.32
CA GLU A 198 10.75 -72.75 -40.57
C GLU A 198 9.96 -73.14 -39.31
N GLU A 199 10.60 -73.71 -38.28
CA GLU A 199 9.94 -74.10 -37.04
C GLU A 199 9.72 -72.88 -36.14
N THR A 200 8.49 -72.71 -35.66
CA THR A 200 8.12 -71.65 -34.72
C THR A 200 7.39 -72.22 -33.51
N TYR A 201 7.70 -71.71 -32.33
CA TYR A 201 6.99 -71.93 -31.09
C TYR A 201 6.43 -70.60 -30.56
N GLN A 202 5.22 -70.66 -30.03
CA GLN A 202 4.54 -69.51 -29.41
C GLN A 202 4.21 -69.91 -27.97
N GLY A 203 4.48 -69.00 -27.03
CA GLY A 203 4.25 -69.22 -25.61
C GLY A 203 2.77 -69.29 -25.25
N GLU A 204 2.48 -69.91 -24.12
CA GLU A 204 1.11 -70.03 -23.59
C GLU A 204 0.51 -68.63 -23.32
N GLY A 205 -0.63 -68.34 -23.93
CA GLY A 205 -1.31 -67.03 -23.89
C GLY A 205 -1.00 -66.11 -25.09
N TYR A 206 -0.06 -66.50 -25.94
CA TYR A 206 0.37 -65.75 -27.13
C TYR A 206 0.02 -66.45 -28.45
N GLU A 207 -0.61 -67.62 -28.43
CA GLU A 207 -0.89 -68.43 -29.61
C GLU A 207 -1.76 -67.71 -30.65
N GLY A 208 -1.26 -67.60 -31.88
CA GLY A 208 -1.89 -66.89 -32.98
C GLY A 208 -1.79 -65.35 -32.88
N ARG A 209 -1.13 -64.82 -31.84
CA ARG A 209 -0.99 -63.38 -31.58
C ARG A 209 0.42 -62.86 -31.85
N VAL A 210 1.44 -63.71 -31.86
CA VAL A 210 2.85 -63.33 -32.06
C VAL A 210 3.48 -63.89 -33.34
N ASP A 211 4.32 -63.11 -34.01
CA ASP A 211 5.22 -63.59 -35.07
C ASP A 211 6.45 -62.68 -35.26
N VAL A 212 7.50 -63.21 -35.89
CA VAL A 212 8.69 -62.49 -36.41
C VAL A 212 8.85 -62.88 -37.89
N PRO A 213 8.28 -62.12 -38.85
CA PRO A 213 8.10 -62.56 -40.25
C PRO A 213 9.36 -63.19 -40.88
N GLU A 214 9.25 -64.39 -41.47
CA GLU A 214 10.41 -65.26 -41.84
C GLU A 214 11.51 -64.57 -42.67
N GLU A 215 11.12 -63.67 -43.58
CA GLU A 215 12.06 -62.95 -44.47
C GLU A 215 12.82 -61.80 -43.79
N GLU A 216 12.41 -61.38 -42.58
CA GLU A 216 12.99 -60.23 -41.87
C GLU A 216 14.27 -60.59 -41.08
N PRO A 217 14.36 -61.72 -40.34
CA PRO A 217 15.60 -62.12 -39.67
C PRO A 217 16.78 -62.35 -40.61
N ARG A 218 16.53 -62.73 -41.86
CA ARG A 218 17.56 -62.85 -42.92
C ARG A 218 18.17 -61.50 -43.30
N LYS A 219 17.46 -60.40 -43.07
CA LYS A 219 17.90 -59.01 -43.30
C LYS A 219 18.42 -58.32 -42.04
N GLY A 220 18.47 -59.04 -40.91
CA GLY A 220 18.89 -58.53 -39.61
C GLY A 220 17.75 -58.03 -38.70
N ASN A 221 16.50 -57.99 -39.16
CA ASN A 221 15.35 -57.54 -38.37
C ASN A 221 14.69 -58.72 -37.62
N CYS A 222 14.79 -58.73 -36.29
CA CYS A 222 14.25 -59.77 -35.41
C CYS A 222 13.03 -59.31 -34.60
N SER A 223 12.41 -58.19 -35.00
CA SER A 223 11.31 -57.53 -34.26
C SER A 223 10.08 -58.43 -34.11
N LEU A 224 9.51 -58.48 -32.91
CA LEU A 224 8.30 -59.25 -32.61
C LEU A 224 7.05 -58.43 -32.93
N VAL A 225 6.20 -58.93 -33.83
CA VAL A 225 4.86 -58.41 -34.06
C VAL A 225 3.93 -59.09 -33.06
N LEU A 226 3.29 -58.30 -32.18
CA LEU A 226 2.29 -58.76 -31.20
C LEU A 226 0.93 -58.11 -31.52
N CYS A 227 -0.02 -58.93 -31.96
CA CYS A 227 -1.35 -58.53 -32.39
C CYS A 227 -2.42 -58.67 -31.30
N ASN A 228 -3.45 -57.81 -31.37
CA ASN A 228 -4.57 -57.79 -30.44
C ASN A 228 -4.11 -57.70 -28.97
N LEU A 229 -3.51 -56.56 -28.62
CA LEU A 229 -3.01 -56.28 -27.28
C LEU A 229 -4.09 -56.41 -26.20
N THR A 230 -3.73 -56.96 -25.05
CA THR A 230 -4.53 -56.98 -23.82
C THR A 230 -3.76 -56.26 -22.69
N PRO A 231 -4.44 -55.81 -21.61
CA PRO A 231 -3.75 -55.16 -20.48
C PRO A 231 -2.66 -56.04 -19.82
N THR A 232 -2.76 -57.37 -19.95
CA THR A 232 -1.80 -58.35 -19.42
C THR A 232 -0.51 -58.46 -20.25
N ASP A 233 -0.49 -57.97 -21.50
CA ASP A 233 0.73 -57.96 -22.31
C ASP A 233 1.69 -56.82 -21.90
N ALA A 234 1.27 -55.91 -21.02
CA ALA A 234 2.13 -54.82 -20.56
C ALA A 234 3.28 -55.35 -19.69
N ALA A 235 4.45 -55.54 -20.29
CA ALA A 235 5.60 -56.19 -19.66
C ALA A 235 6.95 -55.70 -20.24
N LEU A 236 8.04 -56.10 -19.59
CA LEU A 236 9.40 -55.96 -20.13
C LEU A 236 9.76 -57.24 -20.91
N TYR A 237 9.76 -57.13 -22.24
CA TYR A 237 10.20 -58.18 -23.15
C TYR A 237 11.70 -58.09 -23.35
N TRP A 238 12.36 -59.23 -23.56
CA TRP A 238 13.74 -59.29 -24.03
C TRP A 238 13.88 -60.31 -25.16
N SER A 239 14.78 -60.02 -26.10
CA SER A 239 15.08 -60.86 -27.25
C SER A 239 16.51 -61.39 -27.18
N ALA A 240 16.73 -62.57 -27.73
CA ALA A 240 18.04 -63.21 -27.78
C ALA A 240 18.24 -64.04 -29.04
N LYS A 241 19.50 -64.17 -29.43
CA LYS A 241 19.96 -65.12 -30.43
C LYS A 241 20.49 -66.36 -29.72
N ILE A 242 20.08 -67.54 -30.17
CA ILE A 242 20.59 -68.80 -29.66
C ILE A 242 21.70 -69.30 -30.60
N VAL A 243 22.86 -69.63 -30.04
CA VAL A 243 24.06 -70.05 -30.77
C VAL A 243 24.53 -71.40 -30.26
N SER A 244 24.60 -72.40 -31.14
CA SER A 244 25.24 -73.68 -30.82
C SER A 244 26.73 -73.58 -31.09
N ARG A 245 27.56 -73.87 -30.07
CA ARG A 245 29.03 -73.76 -30.17
C ARG A 245 29.67 -74.88 -31.01
N THR A 246 28.99 -76.01 -31.24
CA THR A 246 29.50 -77.12 -32.07
C THR A 246 28.38 -77.94 -32.73
N LYS A 247 28.59 -78.35 -34.00
CA LYS A 247 27.66 -79.24 -34.72
C LYS A 247 27.50 -80.58 -33.99
N GLY A 248 26.40 -80.75 -33.26
CA GLY A 248 26.03 -81.99 -32.58
C GLY A 248 26.13 -82.00 -31.04
N SER A 249 26.38 -80.85 -30.39
CA SER A 249 26.27 -80.72 -28.93
C SER A 249 24.94 -80.06 -28.52
N VAL A 250 24.47 -80.39 -27.31
CA VAL A 250 23.18 -79.91 -26.74
C VAL A 250 23.35 -78.57 -26.00
N GLU A 251 24.58 -78.12 -25.77
CA GLU A 251 24.85 -76.84 -25.09
C GLU A 251 24.66 -75.66 -26.06
N THR A 252 23.57 -74.93 -25.84
CA THR A 252 23.21 -73.72 -26.57
C THR A 252 23.50 -72.48 -25.74
N GLU A 253 24.26 -71.53 -26.29
CA GLU A 253 24.52 -70.23 -25.69
C GLU A 253 23.42 -69.24 -26.08
N THR A 254 22.87 -68.52 -25.11
CA THR A 254 21.84 -67.50 -25.34
C THR A 254 22.49 -66.12 -25.23
N VAL A 255 22.46 -65.35 -26.32
CA VAL A 255 23.03 -63.99 -26.39
C VAL A 255 21.88 -62.99 -26.48
N GLU A 256 21.72 -62.17 -25.43
CA GLU A 256 20.69 -61.11 -25.39
C GLU A 256 20.97 -60.04 -26.46
N ILE A 257 19.93 -59.60 -27.18
CA ILE A 257 20.00 -58.62 -28.28
C ILE A 257 19.38 -57.28 -27.82
N SER A 258 18.16 -57.32 -27.29
CA SER A 258 17.42 -56.11 -26.92
C SER A 258 16.38 -56.32 -25.83
N ARG A 259 15.99 -55.23 -25.15
CA ARG A 259 14.88 -55.14 -24.19
C ARG A 259 13.85 -54.14 -24.67
N VAL A 260 12.56 -54.46 -24.51
CA VAL A 260 11.45 -53.60 -24.92
C VAL A 260 10.40 -53.54 -23.81
N HIS A 261 10.19 -52.35 -23.25
CA HIS A 261 9.11 -52.12 -22.30
C HIS A 261 7.81 -51.80 -23.06
N LEU A 262 6.79 -52.66 -22.96
CA LEU A 262 5.48 -52.47 -23.57
C LEU A 262 4.47 -51.93 -22.55
N SER A 263 3.78 -50.83 -22.86
CA SER A 263 2.61 -50.37 -22.11
C SER A 263 1.33 -50.49 -22.94
N VAL A 264 0.23 -50.92 -22.30
CA VAL A 264 -1.08 -51.08 -22.95
C VAL A 264 -2.12 -50.18 -22.26
N GLU A 265 -2.72 -49.28 -23.02
CA GLU A 265 -3.72 -48.31 -22.52
C GLU A 265 -5.15 -48.79 -22.79
N VAL A 266 -6.01 -48.71 -21.77
CA VAL A 266 -7.46 -48.94 -21.85
C VAL A 266 -8.16 -47.60 -22.11
N PRO A 267 -8.99 -47.46 -23.17
CA PRO A 267 -9.80 -46.26 -23.41
C PRO A 267 -10.74 -45.91 -22.24
N GLU A 268 -10.68 -44.66 -21.77
CA GLU A 268 -11.60 -44.12 -20.76
C GLU A 268 -12.48 -43.01 -21.35
N PHE A 269 -13.77 -43.03 -21.05
CA PHE A 269 -14.78 -42.09 -21.55
C PHE A 269 -15.61 -41.48 -20.41
N THR A 270 -16.23 -40.33 -20.67
CA THR A 270 -17.24 -39.73 -19.78
C THR A 270 -18.51 -39.44 -20.58
N VAL A 271 -19.66 -39.85 -20.03
CA VAL A 271 -20.99 -39.65 -20.61
C VAL A 271 -21.86 -38.98 -19.55
N SER A 272 -22.60 -37.94 -19.92
CA SER A 272 -23.63 -37.32 -19.08
C SER A 272 -25.02 -37.53 -19.67
N GLY A 273 -26.02 -37.63 -18.80
CA GLY A 273 -27.43 -37.69 -19.20
C GLY A 273 -28.34 -37.23 -18.07
N HIS A 274 -29.57 -36.82 -18.41
CA HIS A 274 -30.56 -36.41 -17.41
C HIS A 274 -31.45 -37.59 -17.00
N VAL A 275 -32.04 -37.53 -15.79
CA VAL A 275 -33.03 -38.53 -15.33
C VAL A 275 -34.13 -38.74 -16.39
N GLY A 276 -34.45 -40.00 -16.68
CA GLY A 276 -35.42 -40.41 -17.70
C GLY A 276 -34.88 -40.48 -19.13
N SER A 277 -33.69 -39.94 -19.43
CA SER A 277 -33.12 -39.99 -20.79
C SER A 277 -32.48 -41.35 -21.12
N THR A 278 -31.89 -41.49 -22.31
CA THR A 278 -31.11 -42.68 -22.73
C THR A 278 -29.66 -42.28 -22.94
N ALA A 279 -28.74 -43.00 -22.32
CA ALA A 279 -27.30 -42.88 -22.56
C ALA A 279 -26.80 -44.03 -23.46
N VAL A 280 -25.74 -43.75 -24.22
CA VAL A 280 -24.97 -44.76 -24.94
C VAL A 280 -23.55 -44.73 -24.39
N LEU A 281 -23.14 -45.79 -23.71
CA LEU A 281 -21.80 -45.93 -23.15
C LEU A 281 -20.88 -46.48 -24.25
N PRO A 282 -19.90 -45.72 -24.75
CA PRO A 282 -19.11 -46.10 -25.92
C PRO A 282 -18.21 -47.31 -25.65
N CYS A 283 -18.20 -48.26 -26.58
CA CYS A 283 -17.27 -49.39 -26.63
C CYS A 283 -17.08 -49.81 -28.09
N ALA A 284 -15.82 -50.05 -28.50
CA ALA A 284 -15.48 -50.50 -29.85
C ALA A 284 -14.42 -51.59 -29.82
N LEU A 285 -14.62 -52.63 -30.63
CA LEU A 285 -13.70 -53.73 -30.90
C LEU A 285 -13.00 -53.45 -32.23
N GLN A 286 -11.66 -53.44 -32.26
CA GLN A 286 -10.87 -53.02 -33.43
C GLN A 286 -10.78 -54.06 -34.57
N THR A 287 -11.60 -55.12 -34.57
CA THR A 287 -11.52 -56.22 -35.55
C THR A 287 -12.90 -56.69 -36.02
N GLU A 288 -13.02 -57.02 -37.31
CA GLU A 288 -14.21 -57.69 -37.86
C GLU A 288 -14.23 -59.16 -37.43
N PHE A 289 -15.37 -59.64 -36.93
CA PHE A 289 -15.51 -61.02 -36.45
C PHE A 289 -16.34 -61.88 -37.39
N THR A 290 -15.92 -63.13 -37.59
CA THR A 290 -16.67 -64.15 -38.35
C THR A 290 -17.86 -64.75 -37.58
N GLY A 291 -18.16 -64.21 -36.40
CA GLY A 291 -19.30 -64.54 -35.54
C GLY A 291 -19.47 -63.50 -34.44
N THR A 292 -20.57 -63.52 -33.71
CA THR A 292 -20.85 -62.55 -32.63
C THR A 292 -19.89 -62.73 -31.44
N PRO A 293 -19.09 -61.72 -31.06
CA PRO A 293 -18.24 -61.80 -29.88
C PRO A 293 -19.07 -61.85 -28.58
N HIS A 294 -18.57 -62.58 -27.59
CA HIS A 294 -19.12 -62.61 -26.23
C HIS A 294 -18.63 -61.36 -25.50
N ILE A 295 -19.56 -60.51 -25.06
CA ILE A 295 -19.26 -59.26 -24.34
C ILE A 295 -19.98 -59.19 -23.00
N ILE A 296 -19.38 -58.45 -22.08
CA ILE A 296 -19.92 -58.16 -20.75
C ILE A 296 -19.68 -56.68 -20.41
N TRP A 297 -20.61 -56.09 -19.66
CA TRP A 297 -20.55 -54.75 -19.09
C TRP A 297 -20.83 -54.87 -17.59
N GLU A 298 -19.95 -54.31 -16.77
CA GLU A 298 -20.02 -54.45 -15.31
C GLU A 298 -19.82 -53.11 -14.59
N ILE A 299 -20.32 -53.03 -13.36
CA ILE A 299 -19.98 -51.98 -12.39
C ILE A 299 -19.37 -52.67 -11.18
N LYS A 300 -18.12 -52.33 -10.84
CA LYS A 300 -17.32 -52.99 -9.80
C LYS A 300 -17.15 -54.50 -10.04
N SER A 301 -18.13 -55.30 -9.62
CA SER A 301 -18.18 -56.77 -9.74
C SER A 301 -19.62 -57.27 -9.94
N GLU A 302 -20.53 -56.39 -10.37
CA GLU A 302 -21.92 -56.70 -10.70
C GLU A 302 -22.11 -56.57 -12.21
N THR A 303 -22.55 -57.65 -12.86
CA THR A 303 -22.83 -57.69 -14.29
C THR A 303 -24.08 -56.87 -14.61
N VAL A 304 -23.90 -55.75 -15.32
CA VAL A 304 -25.01 -54.90 -15.81
C VAL A 304 -25.65 -55.52 -17.03
N PHE A 305 -24.83 -56.02 -17.96
CA PHE A 305 -25.28 -56.61 -19.21
C PHE A 305 -24.27 -57.62 -19.73
N GLU A 306 -24.75 -58.75 -20.27
CA GLU A 306 -23.92 -59.75 -20.94
C GLU A 306 -24.62 -60.20 -22.21
N ARG A 307 -23.88 -60.40 -23.31
CA ARG A 307 -24.39 -61.04 -24.53
C ARG A 307 -23.44 -62.13 -25.02
N ARG A 308 -24.02 -63.29 -25.34
CA ARG A 308 -23.35 -64.45 -25.94
C ARG A 308 -24.17 -64.96 -27.15
N GLY A 309 -23.96 -64.33 -28.30
CA GLY A 309 -24.80 -64.57 -29.48
C GLY A 309 -26.21 -64.02 -29.28
N GLU A 310 -27.24 -64.84 -29.50
CA GLU A 310 -28.64 -64.46 -29.26
C GLU A 310 -28.99 -64.41 -27.75
N GLU A 311 -28.22 -65.08 -26.89
CA GLU A 311 -28.44 -65.08 -25.44
C GLU A 311 -27.99 -63.77 -24.80
N THR A 312 -28.85 -63.14 -24.00
CA THR A 312 -28.53 -61.92 -23.23
C THR A 312 -28.95 -62.05 -21.77
N TYR A 313 -28.09 -61.59 -20.86
CA TYR A 313 -28.40 -61.38 -19.45
C TYR A 313 -28.40 -59.88 -19.12
N GLN A 314 -29.25 -59.47 -18.19
CA GLN A 314 -29.35 -58.10 -17.69
C GLN A 314 -29.34 -58.15 -16.16
N GLY A 315 -28.53 -57.28 -15.54
CA GLY A 315 -28.39 -57.24 -14.08
C GLY A 315 -29.64 -56.73 -13.36
N GLU A 316 -29.74 -57.05 -12.07
CA GLU A 316 -30.81 -56.58 -11.20
C GLU A 316 -30.89 -55.04 -11.24
N GLY A 317 -32.10 -54.49 -11.46
CA GLY A 317 -32.32 -53.05 -11.61
C GLY A 317 -32.09 -52.45 -13.00
N TYR A 318 -31.50 -53.22 -13.93
CA TYR A 318 -31.27 -52.86 -15.34
C TYR A 318 -32.20 -53.57 -16.33
N GLU A 319 -32.99 -54.54 -15.87
CA GLU A 319 -33.99 -55.29 -16.64
C GLU A 319 -34.86 -54.42 -17.56
N GLY A 320 -34.88 -54.74 -18.85
CA GLY A 320 -35.63 -54.04 -19.90
C GLY A 320 -35.04 -52.68 -20.32
N ARG A 321 -33.93 -52.24 -19.70
CA ARG A 321 -33.34 -50.90 -19.93
C ARG A 321 -32.05 -50.95 -20.74
N VAL A 322 -31.27 -52.02 -20.60
CA VAL A 322 -29.95 -52.20 -21.22
C VAL A 322 -29.99 -53.06 -22.49
N ASP A 323 -29.17 -52.73 -23.48
CA ASP A 323 -28.92 -53.55 -24.67
C ASP A 323 -27.61 -53.13 -25.37
N VAL A 324 -26.99 -54.04 -26.12
CA VAL A 324 -25.89 -53.78 -27.08
C VAL A 324 -26.29 -54.35 -28.44
N PRO A 325 -26.82 -53.57 -29.40
CA PRO A 325 -27.47 -54.14 -30.59
C PRO A 325 -26.59 -55.13 -31.37
N GLU A 326 -27.09 -56.35 -31.61
CA GLU A 326 -26.26 -57.44 -32.17
C GLU A 326 -25.69 -57.12 -33.56
N GLU A 327 -26.47 -56.46 -34.43
CA GLU A 327 -26.02 -56.04 -35.75
C GLU A 327 -24.94 -54.95 -35.70
N GLU A 328 -24.86 -54.18 -34.61
CA GLU A 328 -23.76 -53.23 -34.37
C GLU A 328 -22.55 -53.95 -33.77
N LEU A 329 -22.78 -54.93 -32.89
CA LEU A 329 -21.72 -55.76 -32.31
C LEU A 329 -20.97 -56.59 -33.37
N ARG A 330 -21.67 -57.10 -34.39
CA ARG A 330 -21.05 -57.76 -35.56
C ARG A 330 -20.14 -56.82 -36.37
N LYS A 331 -20.40 -55.51 -36.35
CA LYS A 331 -19.56 -54.45 -36.96
C LYS A 331 -18.46 -53.95 -36.01
N GLY A 332 -18.31 -54.57 -34.84
CA GLY A 332 -17.33 -54.19 -33.81
C GLY A 332 -17.82 -53.14 -32.81
N ASN A 333 -19.06 -52.65 -32.87
CA ASN A 333 -19.58 -51.66 -31.91
C ASN A 333 -20.24 -52.37 -30.70
N CYS A 334 -19.57 -52.36 -29.55
CA CYS A 334 -20.01 -53.00 -28.31
C CYS A 334 -20.68 -52.04 -27.31
N SER A 335 -21.06 -50.83 -27.76
CA SER A 335 -21.60 -49.77 -26.91
C SER A 335 -22.90 -50.15 -26.20
N LEU A 336 -22.99 -49.89 -24.90
CA LEU A 336 -24.19 -50.18 -24.09
C LEU A 336 -25.22 -49.05 -24.20
N VAL A 337 -26.42 -49.38 -24.69
CA VAL A 337 -27.57 -48.49 -24.70
C VAL A 337 -28.35 -48.66 -23.38
N LEU A 338 -28.23 -47.70 -22.48
CA LEU A 338 -28.93 -47.66 -21.19
C LEU A 338 -30.09 -46.66 -21.23
N ARG A 339 -31.32 -47.17 -21.16
CA ARG A 339 -32.56 -46.38 -21.29
C ARG A 339 -33.14 -45.98 -19.92
N ASN A 340 -33.90 -44.87 -19.91
CA ASN A 340 -34.64 -44.37 -18.75
C ASN A 340 -33.74 -44.20 -17.52
N LEU A 341 -32.73 -43.32 -17.60
CA LEU A 341 -31.73 -43.11 -16.56
C LEU A 341 -32.33 -42.78 -15.18
N LYS A 342 -31.72 -43.33 -14.13
CA LYS A 342 -32.02 -43.11 -12.71
C LYS A 342 -30.77 -42.51 -12.03
N PRO A 343 -30.90 -41.72 -10.94
CA PRO A 343 -29.75 -41.22 -10.19
C PRO A 343 -28.79 -42.31 -9.70
N THR A 344 -29.30 -43.52 -9.45
CA THR A 344 -28.52 -44.70 -9.02
C THR A 344 -27.65 -45.31 -10.12
N ASP A 345 -27.89 -44.99 -11.39
CA ASP A 345 -27.09 -45.53 -12.50
C ASP A 345 -25.75 -44.77 -12.65
N ALA A 346 -25.55 -43.66 -11.94
CA ALA A 346 -24.32 -42.87 -12.00
C ALA A 346 -23.13 -43.64 -11.40
N ALA A 347 -22.26 -44.17 -12.25
CA ALA A 347 -21.20 -45.09 -11.87
C ALA A 347 -20.04 -45.10 -12.90
N LEU A 348 -18.94 -45.76 -12.52
CA LEU A 348 -17.91 -46.19 -13.46
C LEU A 348 -18.30 -47.58 -13.98
N TYR A 349 -18.63 -47.64 -15.26
CA TYR A 349 -18.87 -48.87 -16.00
C TYR A 349 -17.57 -49.31 -16.66
N TRP A 350 -17.34 -50.61 -16.77
CA TRP A 350 -16.30 -51.16 -17.62
C TRP A 350 -16.87 -52.26 -18.51
N SER A 351 -16.30 -52.37 -19.70
CA SER A 351 -16.72 -53.32 -20.75
C SER A 351 -15.60 -54.31 -20.99
N ALA A 352 -15.93 -55.56 -21.23
CA ALA A 352 -14.96 -56.60 -21.55
C ALA A 352 -15.47 -57.58 -22.61
N LYS A 353 -14.52 -58.23 -23.27
CA LYS A 353 -14.75 -59.36 -24.17
C LYS A 353 -14.36 -60.64 -23.45
N ILE A 354 -15.19 -61.67 -23.55
CA ILE A 354 -14.86 -63.00 -23.04
C ILE A 354 -14.31 -63.84 -24.19
N VAL A 355 -13.12 -64.41 -23.99
CA VAL A 355 -12.38 -65.22 -24.96
C VAL A 355 -12.15 -66.61 -24.39
N SER A 356 -12.34 -67.66 -25.19
CA SER A 356 -12.00 -69.04 -24.80
C SER A 356 -10.64 -69.40 -25.38
N ARG A 357 -9.70 -69.84 -24.53
CA ARG A 357 -8.31 -70.12 -24.94
C ARG A 357 -8.18 -71.29 -25.92
N THR A 358 -9.05 -72.30 -25.86
CA THR A 358 -9.05 -73.41 -26.84
C THR A 358 -10.45 -73.98 -27.10
N LYS A 359 -10.65 -74.65 -28.24
CA LYS A 359 -11.89 -75.39 -28.57
C LYS A 359 -12.22 -76.57 -27.62
N ARG A 360 -11.49 -76.76 -26.51
CA ARG A 360 -11.65 -77.89 -25.57
C ARG A 360 -11.52 -77.55 -24.08
N SER A 361 -11.19 -76.32 -23.69
CA SER A 361 -11.06 -75.90 -22.28
C SER A 361 -12.26 -75.08 -21.80
N VAL A 362 -12.52 -75.13 -20.49
CA VAL A 362 -13.59 -74.37 -19.81
C VAL A 362 -13.11 -73.00 -19.30
N GLU A 363 -11.80 -72.78 -19.24
CA GLU A 363 -11.22 -71.49 -18.87
C GLU A 363 -11.55 -70.43 -19.92
N THR A 364 -12.18 -69.37 -19.43
CA THR A 364 -12.55 -68.17 -20.15
C THR A 364 -11.72 -67.01 -19.62
N GLU A 365 -11.25 -66.17 -20.52
CA GLU A 365 -10.40 -65.03 -20.24
C GLU A 365 -11.16 -63.73 -20.54
N THR A 366 -11.21 -62.86 -19.55
CA THR A 366 -11.93 -61.58 -19.62
C THR A 366 -10.95 -60.47 -19.98
N VAL A 367 -11.11 -59.92 -21.18
CA VAL A 367 -10.26 -58.83 -21.69
C VAL A 367 -11.01 -57.51 -21.58
N GLU A 368 -10.54 -56.61 -20.70
CA GLU A 368 -11.09 -55.25 -20.56
C GLU A 368 -10.92 -54.45 -21.85
N ILE A 369 -12.01 -53.89 -22.39
CA ILE A 369 -12.06 -53.12 -23.65
C ILE A 369 -12.06 -51.62 -23.40
N SER A 370 -12.87 -51.13 -22.46
CA SER A 370 -13.02 -49.70 -22.17
C SER A 370 -13.71 -49.43 -20.84
N ARG A 371 -13.52 -48.22 -20.31
CA ARG A 371 -14.18 -47.68 -19.11
C ARG A 371 -15.02 -46.45 -19.45
N VAL A 372 -16.19 -46.34 -18.84
CA VAL A 372 -17.10 -45.21 -19.04
C VAL A 372 -17.62 -44.70 -17.71
N TYR A 373 -17.29 -43.46 -17.36
CA TYR A 373 -17.90 -42.76 -16.24
C TYR A 373 -19.23 -42.13 -16.69
N LEU A 374 -20.34 -42.62 -16.14
CA LEU A 374 -21.68 -42.07 -16.39
C LEU A 374 -22.06 -41.12 -15.24
N SER A 375 -22.30 -39.85 -15.56
CA SER A 375 -23.00 -38.93 -14.66
C SER A 375 -24.49 -38.84 -15.02
N VAL A 376 -25.34 -38.90 -14.00
CA VAL A 376 -26.79 -38.68 -14.16
C VAL A 376 -27.17 -37.39 -13.44
N GLU A 377 -27.60 -36.40 -14.21
CA GLU A 377 -28.06 -35.11 -13.70
C GLU A 377 -29.55 -35.19 -13.38
N ASP A 378 -29.92 -34.85 -12.15
CA ASP A 378 -31.31 -34.68 -11.73
C ASP A 378 -31.62 -33.19 -11.54
N PRO A 379 -32.34 -32.55 -12.48
CA PRO A 379 -32.76 -31.16 -12.37
C PRO A 379 -33.61 -30.86 -11.14
N LEU A 380 -34.24 -31.87 -10.53
CA LEU A 380 -35.12 -31.73 -9.36
C LEU A 380 -34.39 -31.89 -8.02
N SER A 381 -33.13 -32.34 -8.01
CA SER A 381 -32.36 -32.54 -6.76
C SER A 381 -31.64 -31.29 -6.24
N ALA A 382 -31.45 -30.28 -7.10
CA ALA A 382 -30.91 -28.99 -6.71
C ALA A 382 -32.00 -28.14 -6.05
N VAL A 383 -32.14 -28.24 -4.73
CA VAL A 383 -33.04 -27.38 -3.94
C VAL A 383 -32.65 -25.92 -4.19
N PRO A 384 -33.52 -25.07 -4.79
CA PRO A 384 -33.19 -23.68 -5.08
C PRO A 384 -32.86 -22.90 -3.81
N GLU A 385 -31.73 -22.19 -3.83
CA GLU A 385 -31.28 -21.32 -2.76
C GLU A 385 -31.55 -19.85 -3.10
N PHE A 386 -32.19 -19.12 -2.17
CA PHE A 386 -32.53 -17.70 -2.30
C PHE A 386 -31.90 -16.89 -1.17
N THR A 387 -31.66 -15.60 -1.41
CA THR A 387 -31.34 -14.61 -0.38
C THR A 387 -32.40 -13.53 -0.39
N VAL A 388 -32.97 -13.23 0.77
CA VAL A 388 -33.95 -12.17 0.99
C VAL A 388 -33.38 -11.24 2.06
N SER A 389 -33.43 -9.93 1.83
CA SER A 389 -33.15 -8.92 2.85
C SER A 389 -34.42 -8.15 3.18
N GLY A 390 -34.54 -7.71 4.43
CA GLY A 390 -35.60 -6.82 4.88
C GLY A 390 -35.14 -5.97 6.06
N HIS A 391 -35.86 -4.89 6.33
CA HIS A 391 -35.60 -4.02 7.47
C HIS A 391 -36.51 -4.41 8.64
N VAL A 392 -36.11 -4.11 9.89
CA VAL A 392 -36.97 -4.33 11.06
C VAL A 392 -38.36 -3.71 10.86
N GLY A 393 -39.40 -4.45 11.23
CA GLY A 393 -40.80 -4.06 11.10
C GLY A 393 -41.41 -4.28 9.72
N SER A 394 -40.60 -4.47 8.66
CA SER A 394 -41.12 -4.76 7.32
C SER A 394 -41.68 -6.18 7.17
N THR A 395 -42.22 -6.51 5.98
CA THR A 395 -42.69 -7.86 5.64
C THR A 395 -41.77 -8.49 4.60
N ALA A 396 -41.27 -9.70 4.86
CA ALA A 396 -40.55 -10.52 3.89
C ALA A 396 -41.49 -11.56 3.25
N VAL A 397 -41.20 -11.93 2.00
CA VAL A 397 -41.80 -13.09 1.32
C VAL A 397 -40.68 -14.04 0.94
N LEU A 398 -40.64 -15.22 1.55
CA LEU A 398 -39.59 -16.21 1.35
C LEU A 398 -39.96 -17.14 0.18
N PRO A 399 -39.21 -17.14 -0.95
CA PRO A 399 -39.63 -17.84 -2.16
C PRO A 399 -39.74 -19.37 -2.00
N CYS A 400 -40.83 -19.94 -2.53
CA CYS A 400 -41.08 -21.38 -2.61
C CYS A 400 -42.12 -21.64 -3.70
N GLU A 401 -41.82 -22.55 -4.64
CA GLU A 401 -42.71 -22.91 -5.74
C GLU A 401 -42.65 -24.43 -5.98
N LEU A 402 -43.82 -25.06 -6.13
CA LEU A 402 -43.97 -26.50 -6.28
C LEU A 402 -43.77 -26.93 -7.74
N GLN A 403 -42.69 -27.68 -8.00
CA GLN A 403 -42.30 -28.21 -9.32
C GLN A 403 -43.20 -29.36 -9.85
N THR A 404 -44.41 -29.55 -9.30
CA THR A 404 -45.28 -30.71 -9.59
C THR A 404 -46.74 -30.28 -9.63
N GLU A 405 -47.56 -30.88 -10.50
CA GLU A 405 -49.01 -30.63 -10.56
C GLU A 405 -49.67 -30.76 -9.17
N VAL A 406 -50.52 -29.78 -8.83
CA VAL A 406 -51.14 -29.64 -7.51
C VAL A 406 -52.58 -30.14 -7.55
N THR A 407 -52.84 -31.28 -6.91
CA THR A 407 -54.19 -31.84 -6.72
C THR A 407 -54.66 -31.65 -5.28
N GLY A 408 -55.46 -30.62 -5.01
CA GLY A 408 -55.87 -30.22 -3.66
C GLY A 408 -54.85 -29.32 -2.95
N THR A 409 -55.05 -28.98 -1.68
CA THR A 409 -54.12 -28.15 -0.88
C THR A 409 -52.97 -29.02 -0.35
N PRO A 410 -51.70 -28.83 -0.78
CA PRO A 410 -50.57 -29.63 -0.31
C PRO A 410 -50.22 -29.38 1.16
N HIS A 411 -49.71 -30.43 1.84
CA HIS A 411 -49.10 -30.29 3.17
C HIS A 411 -47.71 -29.70 3.02
N ILE A 412 -47.49 -28.51 3.58
CA ILE A 412 -46.21 -27.80 3.54
C ILE A 412 -45.69 -27.47 4.94
N ILE A 413 -44.38 -27.38 5.05
CA ILE A 413 -43.70 -27.03 6.30
C ILE A 413 -42.47 -26.16 6.02
N TRP A 414 -42.28 -25.14 6.84
CA TRP A 414 -41.14 -24.23 6.86
C TRP A 414 -40.39 -24.38 8.19
N LYS A 415 -39.08 -24.57 8.11
CA LYS A 415 -38.21 -24.82 9.28
C LYS A 415 -36.96 -23.97 9.30
N ILE A 416 -36.50 -23.64 10.50
CA ILE A 416 -35.13 -23.18 10.76
C ILE A 416 -34.43 -24.31 11.53
N LYS A 417 -33.33 -24.84 10.97
CA LYS A 417 -32.64 -26.04 11.50
C LYS A 417 -33.61 -27.23 11.70
N SER A 418 -34.07 -27.45 12.93
CA SER A 418 -35.03 -28.50 13.32
C SER A 418 -36.39 -27.96 13.80
N GLU A 419 -36.49 -26.65 14.06
CA GLU A 419 -37.68 -25.98 14.59
C GLU A 419 -38.65 -25.63 13.46
N THR A 420 -39.94 -25.89 13.68
CA THR A 420 -41.00 -25.53 12.72
C THR A 420 -41.40 -24.07 12.94
N VAL A 421 -41.22 -23.25 11.89
CA VAL A 421 -41.68 -21.85 11.85
C VAL A 421 -43.15 -21.78 11.47
N PHE A 422 -43.54 -22.55 10.45
CA PHE A 422 -44.90 -22.61 9.94
C PHE A 422 -45.17 -24.00 9.35
N GLU A 423 -46.38 -24.51 9.55
CA GLU A 423 -46.85 -25.76 8.94
C GLU A 423 -48.33 -25.60 8.57
N ARG A 424 -48.71 -26.09 7.38
CA ARG A 424 -50.10 -26.08 6.91
C ARG A 424 -50.50 -27.45 6.37
N LEU A 425 -51.58 -28.00 6.93
CA LEU A 425 -52.20 -29.25 6.52
C LEU A 425 -53.68 -28.98 6.18
N GLY A 426 -53.94 -28.61 4.93
CA GLY A 426 -55.28 -28.17 4.51
C GLY A 426 -55.69 -26.85 5.16
N GLU A 427 -56.73 -26.90 5.98
CA GLU A 427 -57.22 -25.76 6.79
C GLU A 427 -56.47 -25.62 8.13
N GLU A 428 -55.79 -26.67 8.61
CA GLU A 428 -55.02 -26.62 9.86
C GLU A 428 -53.69 -25.89 9.64
N ILE A 429 -53.42 -24.89 10.48
CA ILE A 429 -52.20 -24.07 10.47
C ILE A 429 -51.55 -24.15 11.86
N TYR A 430 -50.25 -24.41 11.87
CA TYR A 430 -49.39 -24.27 13.03
C TYR A 430 -48.33 -23.18 12.78
N GLN A 431 -48.09 -22.37 13.79
CA GLN A 431 -47.08 -21.30 13.80
C GLN A 431 -46.13 -21.57 14.98
N GLY A 432 -44.82 -21.47 14.75
CA GLY A 432 -43.80 -21.70 15.76
C GLY A 432 -43.72 -20.58 16.81
N GLU A 433 -43.09 -20.87 17.94
CA GLU A 433 -42.90 -19.90 19.02
C GLU A 433 -42.12 -18.67 18.53
N GLY A 434 -42.66 -17.47 18.76
CA GLY A 434 -42.11 -16.19 18.29
C GLY A 434 -42.61 -15.77 16.90
N TYR A 435 -43.35 -16.63 16.19
CA TYR A 435 -43.91 -16.37 14.88
C TYR A 435 -45.45 -16.26 14.89
N GLU A 436 -46.09 -16.37 16.05
CA GLU A 436 -47.55 -16.34 16.18
C GLU A 436 -48.16 -15.02 15.67
N GLY A 437 -49.13 -15.14 14.76
CA GLY A 437 -49.76 -14.00 14.07
C GLY A 437 -48.88 -13.30 13.05
N ARG A 438 -47.64 -13.75 12.84
CA ARG A 438 -46.64 -13.10 11.96
C ARG A 438 -46.37 -13.87 10.66
N VAL A 439 -46.67 -15.16 10.59
CA VAL A 439 -46.39 -16.01 9.41
C VAL A 439 -47.64 -16.59 8.76
N ASP A 440 -47.72 -16.57 7.43
CA ASP A 440 -48.72 -17.31 6.67
C ASP A 440 -48.18 -17.82 5.32
N VAL A 441 -48.81 -18.88 4.80
CA VAL A 441 -48.74 -19.26 3.39
C VAL A 441 -50.17 -19.26 2.86
N PRO A 442 -50.56 -18.24 2.05
CA PRO A 442 -51.94 -18.06 1.60
C PRO A 442 -52.48 -19.25 0.81
N GLU A 443 -53.64 -19.78 1.19
CA GLU A 443 -54.15 -21.04 0.62
C GLU A 443 -54.42 -20.96 -0.88
N GLU A 444 -54.99 -19.85 -1.34
CA GLU A 444 -55.34 -19.66 -2.75
C GLU A 444 -54.10 -19.53 -3.65
N GLU A 445 -52.94 -19.14 -3.10
CA GLU A 445 -51.66 -19.16 -3.79
C GLU A 445 -51.02 -20.56 -3.73
N LEU A 446 -51.13 -21.24 -2.59
CA LEU A 446 -50.64 -22.61 -2.40
C LEU A 446 -51.35 -23.62 -3.33
N ARG A 447 -52.66 -23.45 -3.58
CA ARG A 447 -53.42 -24.22 -4.57
C ARG A 447 -52.94 -23.99 -6.01
N LYS A 448 -52.30 -22.86 -6.31
CA LYS A 448 -51.67 -22.56 -7.61
C LYS A 448 -50.21 -23.05 -7.70
N GLY A 449 -49.65 -23.59 -6.60
CA GLY A 449 -48.27 -24.06 -6.52
C GLY A 449 -47.31 -23.12 -5.79
N ASN A 450 -47.72 -21.92 -5.40
CA ASN A 450 -46.90 -20.95 -4.70
C ASN A 450 -46.93 -21.20 -3.17
N CYS A 451 -45.84 -21.71 -2.62
CA CYS A 451 -45.70 -22.07 -1.20
C CYS A 451 -44.90 -21.04 -0.39
N ALA A 452 -44.73 -19.83 -0.91
CA ALA A 452 -43.91 -18.79 -0.29
C ALA A 452 -44.43 -18.39 1.10
N LEU A 453 -43.51 -18.30 2.07
CA LEU A 453 -43.83 -17.86 3.43
C LEU A 453 -43.86 -16.33 3.48
N VAL A 454 -45.01 -15.76 3.82
CA VAL A 454 -45.13 -14.35 4.17
C VAL A 454 -44.80 -14.22 5.66
N LEU A 455 -43.80 -13.39 5.99
CA LEU A 455 -43.35 -13.12 7.35
C LEU A 455 -43.44 -11.61 7.64
N HIS A 456 -44.36 -11.22 8.51
CA HIS A 456 -44.67 -9.84 8.88
C HIS A 456 -43.89 -9.36 10.12
N ASN A 457 -43.66 -8.04 10.18
CA ASN A 457 -43.03 -7.35 11.31
C ASN A 457 -41.68 -7.98 11.66
N LEU A 458 -40.72 -7.96 10.73
CA LEU A 458 -39.39 -8.55 10.90
C LEU A 458 -38.69 -8.05 12.18
N THR A 459 -37.99 -8.94 12.87
CA THR A 459 -37.12 -8.65 14.02
C THR A 459 -35.70 -9.15 13.73
N PRO A 460 -34.66 -8.63 14.42
CA PRO A 460 -33.30 -9.10 14.22
C PRO A 460 -33.07 -10.59 14.48
N THR A 461 -33.96 -11.27 15.22
CA THR A 461 -33.88 -12.71 15.51
C THR A 461 -34.45 -13.58 14.39
N ASP A 462 -35.24 -13.03 13.48
CA ASP A 462 -35.77 -13.79 12.34
C ASP A 462 -34.69 -14.07 11.27
N ALA A 463 -33.52 -13.42 11.35
CA ALA A 463 -32.44 -13.57 10.38
C ALA A 463 -31.82 -14.99 10.46
N ALA A 464 -32.19 -15.86 9.51
CA ALA A 464 -31.92 -17.29 9.57
C ALA A 464 -31.88 -17.99 8.20
N ASP A 465 -31.50 -19.27 8.22
CA ASP A 465 -31.53 -20.22 7.09
C ASP A 465 -32.84 -21.02 7.13
N TYR A 466 -33.84 -20.54 6.40
CA TYR A 466 -35.17 -21.14 6.29
C TYR A 466 -35.20 -22.23 5.23
N ARG A 467 -35.96 -23.30 5.49
CA ARG A 467 -36.07 -24.46 4.61
C ARG A 467 -37.52 -24.87 4.47
N SER A 468 -38.01 -24.93 3.24
CA SER A 468 -39.36 -25.36 2.93
C SER A 468 -39.38 -26.82 2.46
N ALA A 469 -40.44 -27.54 2.79
CA ALA A 469 -40.67 -28.90 2.34
C ALA A 469 -42.16 -29.21 2.15
N LYS A 470 -42.46 -30.13 1.22
CA LYS A 470 -43.76 -30.76 1.01
C LYS A 470 -43.74 -32.12 1.71
N ILE A 471 -44.79 -32.41 2.46
CA ILE A 471 -44.98 -33.71 3.10
C ILE A 471 -45.92 -34.55 2.23
N VAL A 472 -45.54 -35.80 1.96
CA VAL A 472 -46.31 -36.73 1.11
C VAL A 472 -46.48 -38.07 1.85
N SER A 473 -47.73 -38.51 2.03
CA SER A 473 -48.02 -39.87 2.49
C SER A 473 -48.03 -40.81 1.29
N ARG A 474 -47.26 -41.91 1.37
CA ARG A 474 -47.10 -42.86 0.24
C ARG A 474 -48.37 -43.69 -0.03
N THR A 475 -49.26 -43.87 0.94
CA THR A 475 -50.51 -44.63 0.80
C THR A 475 -51.59 -44.12 1.76
N LYS A 476 -52.85 -44.10 1.31
CA LYS A 476 -54.01 -43.80 2.17
C LYS A 476 -54.05 -44.76 3.37
N GLY A 477 -53.61 -44.28 4.54
CA GLY A 477 -53.64 -45.01 5.81
C GLY A 477 -52.28 -45.46 6.36
N SER A 478 -51.14 -45.09 5.77
CA SER A 478 -49.81 -45.36 6.35
C SER A 478 -49.24 -44.16 7.13
N VAL A 479 -48.38 -44.46 8.11
CA VAL A 479 -47.72 -43.48 9.00
C VAL A 479 -46.40 -42.96 8.41
N GLU A 480 -45.87 -43.59 7.36
CA GLU A 480 -44.63 -43.17 6.71
C GLU A 480 -44.86 -41.96 5.79
N THR A 481 -44.37 -40.82 6.24
CA THR A 481 -44.40 -39.54 5.51
C THR A 481 -43.05 -39.26 4.87
N GLU A 482 -43.06 -39.05 3.56
CA GLU A 482 -41.90 -38.64 2.78
C GLU A 482 -41.81 -37.11 2.77
N THR A 483 -40.62 -36.57 3.04
CA THR A 483 -40.36 -35.13 3.09
C THR A 483 -39.56 -34.69 1.87
N ILE A 484 -40.21 -33.98 0.95
CA ILE A 484 -39.61 -33.45 -0.28
C ILE A 484 -39.21 -32.01 -0.03
N LYS A 485 -37.91 -31.69 -0.05
CA LYS A 485 -37.40 -30.31 0.10
C LYS A 485 -37.79 -29.48 -1.13
N ILE A 486 -38.25 -28.24 -0.93
CA ILE A 486 -38.71 -27.37 -2.03
C ILE A 486 -37.75 -26.19 -2.25
N SER A 487 -37.39 -25.44 -1.21
CA SER A 487 -36.47 -24.30 -1.29
C SER A 487 -35.68 -24.09 0.00
N ARG A 488 -34.60 -23.33 -0.12
CA ARG A 488 -33.79 -22.82 0.99
C ARG A 488 -33.67 -21.30 0.87
N VAL A 489 -33.94 -20.55 1.93
CA VAL A 489 -33.95 -19.08 1.90
C VAL A 489 -33.13 -18.55 3.06
N TYR A 490 -32.05 -17.82 2.74
CA TYR A 490 -31.32 -17.04 3.73
C TYR A 490 -31.99 -15.66 3.87
N LEU A 491 -32.51 -15.37 5.07
CA LEU A 491 -33.10 -14.08 5.41
C LEU A 491 -32.09 -13.27 6.22
N SER A 492 -31.76 -12.06 5.75
CA SER A 492 -31.08 -11.04 6.56
C SER A 492 -32.07 -9.96 7.01
N VAL A 493 -31.93 -9.51 8.26
CA VAL A 493 -32.73 -8.42 8.81
C VAL A 493 -31.82 -7.29 9.24
N GLU A 494 -31.99 -6.12 8.62
CA GLU A 494 -31.19 -4.93 8.86
C GLU A 494 -31.88 -3.98 9.85
N VAL A 495 -31.12 -3.48 10.82
CA VAL A 495 -31.55 -2.41 11.74
C VAL A 495 -31.11 -1.07 11.14
N PRO A 496 -32.02 -0.13 10.88
CA PRO A 496 -31.67 1.23 10.47
C PRO A 496 -30.65 1.90 11.40
N GLU A 497 -29.55 2.38 10.84
CA GLU A 497 -28.52 3.17 11.54
C GLU A 497 -28.49 4.60 10.99
N PHE A 498 -28.43 5.57 11.89
CA PHE A 498 -28.46 6.99 11.56
C PHE A 498 -27.33 7.75 12.26
N THR A 499 -26.95 8.91 11.71
CA THR A 499 -26.04 9.86 12.35
C THR A 499 -26.72 11.21 12.44
N VAL A 500 -26.76 11.77 13.64
CA VAL A 500 -27.33 13.09 13.93
C VAL A 500 -26.23 13.95 14.58
N SER A 501 -26.01 15.15 14.05
CA SER A 501 -25.13 16.14 14.67
C SER A 501 -25.96 17.31 15.21
N GLY A 502 -25.61 17.80 16.39
CA GLY A 502 -26.20 18.98 16.99
C GLY A 502 -25.15 19.85 17.67
N HIS A 503 -25.49 21.11 17.91
CA HIS A 503 -24.65 22.02 18.70
C HIS A 503 -25.12 22.05 20.16
N VAL A 504 -24.22 22.37 21.10
CA VAL A 504 -24.60 22.58 22.51
C VAL A 504 -25.77 23.57 22.63
N GLY A 505 -26.75 23.23 23.46
CA GLY A 505 -27.98 23.98 23.68
C GLY A 505 -29.07 23.78 22.63
N SER A 506 -28.78 23.20 21.45
CA SER A 506 -29.79 22.93 20.43
C SER A 506 -30.69 21.72 20.80
N THR A 507 -31.69 21.43 19.95
CA THR A 507 -32.56 20.25 20.09
C THR A 507 -32.27 19.28 18.94
N ALA A 508 -31.97 18.02 19.26
CA ALA A 508 -31.89 16.94 18.29
C ALA A 508 -33.20 16.15 18.23
N VAL A 509 -33.52 15.61 17.05
CA VAL A 509 -34.56 14.59 16.87
C VAL A 509 -33.87 13.33 16.37
N LEU A 510 -33.81 12.30 17.21
CA LEU A 510 -33.17 11.03 16.87
C LEU A 510 -34.20 10.13 16.17
N PRO A 511 -33.98 9.76 14.90
CA PRO A 511 -35.00 9.10 14.07
C PRO A 511 -35.32 7.67 14.51
N CYS A 512 -36.62 7.37 14.54
CA CYS A 512 -37.20 6.05 14.76
C CYS A 512 -38.59 6.00 14.13
N GLU A 513 -38.86 4.95 13.33
CA GLU A 513 -40.15 4.75 12.67
C GLU A 513 -40.57 3.27 12.74
N LEU A 514 -41.85 3.03 13.06
CA LEU A 514 -42.48 1.72 13.14
C LEU A 514 -43.16 1.39 11.80
N GLN A 515 -42.58 0.47 11.04
CA GLN A 515 -43.05 0.04 9.71
C GLN A 515 -44.32 -0.86 9.72
N THR A 516 -45.18 -0.73 10.74
CA THR A 516 -46.32 -1.63 11.00
C THR A 516 -47.57 -0.84 11.39
N GLU A 517 -48.76 -1.32 11.04
CA GLU A 517 -50.01 -0.74 11.54
C GLU A 517 -50.05 -0.75 13.08
N VAL A 518 -50.20 0.43 13.67
CA VAL A 518 -50.11 0.64 15.12
C VAL A 518 -51.50 0.57 15.76
N THR A 519 -51.82 -0.56 16.39
CA THR A 519 -53.04 -0.70 17.20
C THR A 519 -52.82 -0.21 18.64
N GLY A 520 -53.14 1.06 18.91
CA GLY A 520 -53.01 1.70 20.23
C GLY A 520 -51.72 2.50 20.39
N THR A 521 -51.21 2.66 21.61
CA THR A 521 -49.92 3.34 21.89
C THR A 521 -48.81 2.32 22.14
N PRO A 522 -47.81 2.18 21.25
CA PRO A 522 -46.66 1.31 21.46
C PRO A 522 -45.88 1.62 22.75
N TYR A 523 -45.30 0.58 23.34
CA TYR A 523 -44.34 0.71 24.42
C TYR A 523 -42.93 0.85 23.82
N ILE A 524 -42.35 2.06 23.91
CA ILE A 524 -41.05 2.41 23.35
C ILE A 524 -40.07 2.77 24.47
N LYS A 525 -38.84 2.32 24.33
CA LYS A 525 -37.71 2.69 25.17
C LYS A 525 -36.55 3.19 24.30
N TRP A 526 -35.94 4.29 24.70
CA TRP A 526 -34.66 4.75 24.20
C TRP A 526 -33.61 4.58 25.29
N SER A 527 -32.46 4.04 24.92
CA SER A 527 -31.35 3.74 25.83
C SER A 527 -30.01 3.95 25.15
N ILE A 528 -29.02 4.39 25.91
CA ILE A 528 -27.60 4.24 25.57
C ILE A 528 -27.04 2.98 26.26
N GLU A 529 -25.76 2.66 26.12
CA GLU A 529 -25.18 1.44 26.71
C GLU A 529 -25.28 1.41 28.25
N SER A 530 -25.10 2.56 28.91
CA SER A 530 -25.09 2.67 30.37
C SER A 530 -26.47 2.76 31.02
N GLU A 531 -27.46 3.38 30.36
CA GLU A 531 -28.70 3.79 30.99
C GLU A 531 -29.90 3.96 30.05
N THR A 532 -31.09 4.07 30.64
CA THR A 532 -32.33 4.39 29.93
C THR A 532 -32.47 5.89 29.81
N VAL A 533 -32.67 6.40 28.59
CA VAL A 533 -32.80 7.82 28.28
C VAL A 533 -34.24 8.28 28.48
N VAL A 534 -35.19 7.59 27.85
CA VAL A 534 -36.63 7.78 28.02
C VAL A 534 -37.37 6.48 27.77
N GLU A 535 -38.46 6.25 28.47
CA GLU A 535 -39.29 5.07 28.36
C GLU A 535 -40.76 5.48 28.42
N ARG A 536 -41.53 5.20 27.35
CA ARG A 536 -42.93 5.61 27.19
C ARG A 536 -43.84 4.42 27.05
N ARG A 537 -44.84 4.33 27.93
CA ARG A 537 -45.86 3.28 27.97
C ARG A 537 -47.26 3.92 27.97
N GLY A 538 -47.75 4.26 26.78
CA GLY A 538 -48.98 5.06 26.65
C GLY A 538 -48.79 6.48 27.16
N GLU A 539 -49.63 6.90 28.10
CA GLU A 539 -49.53 8.19 28.78
C GLU A 539 -48.38 8.25 29.81
N GLU A 540 -47.90 7.10 30.30
CA GLU A 540 -46.80 7.05 31.29
C GLU A 540 -45.44 7.27 30.60
N THR A 541 -44.68 8.26 31.07
CA THR A 541 -43.31 8.54 30.63
C THR A 541 -42.32 8.54 31.80
N TYR A 542 -41.31 7.67 31.74
CA TYR A 542 -40.12 7.72 32.58
C TYR A 542 -38.97 8.39 31.82
N GLN A 543 -38.17 9.21 32.50
CA GLN A 543 -37.00 9.88 31.96
C GLN A 543 -35.77 9.50 32.79
N GLY A 544 -34.64 9.25 32.12
CA GLY A 544 -33.39 8.85 32.76
C GLY A 544 -32.75 9.95 33.59
N GLU A 545 -31.83 9.55 34.47
CA GLU A 545 -31.02 10.49 35.24
C GLU A 545 -30.21 11.38 34.30
N GLY A 546 -30.32 12.70 34.44
CA GLY A 546 -29.67 13.67 33.56
C GLY A 546 -30.43 14.02 32.27
N TYR A 547 -31.53 13.34 31.97
CA TYR A 547 -32.41 13.64 30.83
C TYR A 547 -33.71 14.37 31.25
N GLU A 548 -33.92 14.61 32.54
CA GLU A 548 -35.17 15.11 33.09
C GLU A 548 -35.57 16.47 32.52
N GLY A 549 -36.79 16.56 31.99
CA GLY A 549 -37.34 17.76 31.34
C GLY A 549 -36.77 18.03 29.93
N ARG A 550 -35.81 17.25 29.46
CA ARG A 550 -35.15 17.45 28.15
C ARG A 550 -35.64 16.50 27.06
N VAL A 551 -36.01 15.27 27.43
CA VAL A 551 -36.43 14.21 26.50
C VAL A 551 -37.94 14.10 26.34
N ASP A 552 -38.40 13.75 25.15
CA ASP A 552 -39.79 13.37 24.86
C ASP A 552 -39.88 12.44 23.64
N VAL A 553 -40.88 11.57 23.63
CA VAL A 553 -41.35 10.82 22.45
C VAL A 553 -42.84 11.20 22.28
N PRO A 554 -43.18 12.11 21.34
CA PRO A 554 -44.52 12.69 21.27
C PRO A 554 -45.60 11.63 20.99
N GLU A 555 -46.64 11.58 21.83
CA GLU A 555 -47.62 10.48 21.77
C GLU A 555 -48.42 10.44 20.47
N GLU A 556 -48.87 11.59 19.97
CA GLU A 556 -49.67 11.67 18.76
C GLU A 556 -48.87 11.30 17.49
N GLU A 557 -47.55 11.45 17.53
CA GLU A 557 -46.64 10.97 16.47
C GLU A 557 -46.36 9.48 16.63
N LEU A 558 -46.19 9.01 17.87
CA LEU A 558 -46.00 7.59 18.17
C LEU A 558 -47.21 6.73 17.79
N ARG A 559 -48.44 7.24 17.94
CA ARG A 559 -49.67 6.60 17.44
C ARG A 559 -49.71 6.47 15.92
N LYS A 560 -48.99 7.32 15.18
CA LYS A 560 -48.83 7.25 13.72
C LYS A 560 -47.64 6.38 13.29
N GLY A 561 -46.88 5.84 14.25
CA GLY A 561 -45.68 5.03 14.02
C GLY A 561 -44.35 5.76 14.19
N ASN A 562 -44.33 7.08 14.37
CA ASN A 562 -43.10 7.85 14.55
C ASN A 562 -42.63 7.78 16.02
N CYS A 563 -41.62 6.96 16.30
CA CYS A 563 -41.05 6.73 17.63
C CYS A 563 -39.80 7.59 17.92
N SER A 564 -39.56 8.64 17.12
CA SER A 564 -38.37 9.49 17.23
C SER A 564 -38.26 10.20 18.58
N LEU A 565 -37.05 10.26 19.11
CA LEU A 565 -36.74 10.92 20.38
C LEU A 565 -36.39 12.39 20.16
N VAL A 566 -37.15 13.29 20.77
CA VAL A 566 -36.83 14.72 20.85
C VAL A 566 -35.97 14.96 22.09
N LEU A 567 -34.69 15.27 21.90
CA LEU A 567 -33.74 15.59 22.97
C LEU A 567 -33.36 17.08 22.91
N ARG A 568 -33.85 17.85 23.89
CA ARG A 568 -33.66 19.30 23.98
C ARG A 568 -32.41 19.67 24.78
N ASN A 569 -31.91 20.87 24.56
CA ASN A 569 -30.81 21.48 25.32
C ASN A 569 -29.58 20.55 25.38
N LEU A 570 -29.04 20.18 24.21
CA LEU A 570 -27.89 19.27 24.09
C LEU A 570 -26.68 19.74 24.91
N THR A 571 -25.95 18.77 25.44
CA THR A 571 -24.72 18.94 26.21
C THR A 571 -23.64 18.01 25.65
N PRO A 572 -22.34 18.29 25.85
CA PRO A 572 -21.28 17.40 25.36
C PRO A 572 -21.38 15.96 25.88
N THR A 573 -22.03 15.73 27.02
CA THR A 573 -22.28 14.40 27.60
C THR A 573 -23.44 13.64 26.95
N ASP A 574 -24.29 14.29 26.16
CA ASP A 574 -25.34 13.61 25.39
C ASP A 574 -24.80 12.94 24.13
N ALA A 575 -23.54 13.17 23.74
CA ALA A 575 -22.92 12.55 22.58
C ALA A 575 -22.67 11.05 22.84
N ALA A 576 -23.47 10.18 22.21
CA ALA A 576 -23.51 8.74 22.46
C ALA A 576 -24.18 7.98 21.32
N ASP A 577 -24.08 6.64 21.36
CA ASP A 577 -24.85 5.74 20.51
C ASP A 577 -26.19 5.37 21.16
N TYR A 578 -27.27 5.96 20.64
CA TYR A 578 -28.63 5.74 21.10
C TYR A 578 -29.24 4.54 20.39
N ARG A 579 -30.01 3.75 21.13
CA ARG A 579 -30.75 2.58 20.65
C ARG A 579 -32.22 2.75 21.00
N SER A 580 -33.10 2.65 20.01
CA SER A 580 -34.54 2.59 20.20
C SER A 580 -35.01 1.14 20.23
N THR A 581 -35.93 0.81 21.14
CA THR A 581 -36.54 -0.52 21.24
C THR A 581 -38.05 -0.46 21.42
N LYS A 582 -38.75 -1.36 20.73
CA LYS A 582 -40.15 -1.71 20.96
C LYS A 582 -40.18 -2.79 22.02
N ILE A 583 -41.02 -2.64 23.04
CA ILE A 583 -41.23 -3.65 24.07
C ILE A 583 -42.60 -4.31 23.82
N VAL A 584 -42.60 -5.63 23.64
CA VAL A 584 -43.77 -6.43 23.28
C VAL A 584 -44.03 -7.46 24.39
N SER A 585 -45.26 -7.51 24.89
CA SER A 585 -45.69 -8.57 25.82
C SER A 585 -46.28 -9.73 25.02
N ARG A 586 -45.76 -10.94 25.21
CA ARG A 586 -46.16 -12.13 24.44
C ARG A 586 -47.59 -12.59 24.73
N THR A 587 -48.17 -12.26 25.89
CA THR A 587 -49.53 -12.70 26.29
C THR A 587 -50.15 -11.75 27.30
N LYS A 588 -51.49 -11.59 27.25
CA LYS A 588 -52.26 -10.92 28.32
C LYS A 588 -52.09 -11.65 29.66
N GLY A 589 -51.11 -11.25 30.46
CA GLY A 589 -50.88 -11.73 31.83
C GLY A 589 -49.51 -12.35 32.12
N SER A 590 -48.58 -12.41 31.16
CA SER A 590 -47.20 -12.88 31.40
C SER A 590 -46.22 -11.74 31.71
N VAL A 591 -45.13 -12.07 32.42
CA VAL A 591 -44.08 -11.12 32.84
C VAL A 591 -42.95 -11.01 31.81
N GLU A 592 -42.87 -11.94 30.86
CA GLU A 592 -41.82 -11.94 29.84
C GLU A 592 -42.12 -10.92 28.74
N THR A 593 -41.26 -9.90 28.69
CA THR A 593 -41.29 -8.84 27.69
C THR A 593 -40.18 -9.05 26.66
N GLU A 594 -40.56 -9.20 25.40
CA GLU A 594 -39.63 -9.26 24.28
C GLU A 594 -39.24 -7.85 23.84
N THR A 595 -37.96 -7.64 23.49
CA THR A 595 -37.45 -6.32 23.08
C THR A 595 -36.90 -6.35 21.67
N VAL A 596 -37.51 -5.59 20.76
CA VAL A 596 -37.10 -5.50 19.35
C VAL A 596 -36.39 -4.18 19.11
N VAL A 597 -35.21 -4.20 18.48
CA VAL A 597 -34.44 -2.98 18.15
C VAL A 597 -35.00 -2.35 16.90
N ILE A 598 -35.42 -1.07 16.96
CA ILE A 598 -36.03 -0.38 15.81
C ILE A 598 -34.97 0.40 15.03
N SER A 599 -34.15 1.18 15.72
CA SER A 599 -33.07 1.98 15.13
C SER A 599 -31.87 2.13 16.06
N ARG A 600 -30.73 2.49 15.48
CA ARG A 600 -29.52 2.97 16.15
C ARG A 600 -29.22 4.37 15.65
N VAL A 601 -28.84 5.29 16.55
CA VAL A 601 -28.54 6.67 16.20
C VAL A 601 -27.26 7.11 16.90
N HIS A 602 -26.21 7.37 16.13
CA HIS A 602 -25.01 8.04 16.61
C HIS A 602 -25.30 9.53 16.74
N LEU A 603 -25.26 10.08 17.95
CA LEU A 603 -25.41 11.51 18.20
C LEU A 603 -24.04 12.14 18.49
N SER A 604 -23.62 13.09 17.66
CA SER A 604 -22.49 13.97 17.96
C SER A 604 -22.96 15.34 18.44
N VAL A 605 -22.26 15.89 19.44
CA VAL A 605 -22.54 17.22 19.98
C VAL A 605 -21.31 18.11 19.86
N GLU A 606 -21.42 19.18 19.09
CA GLU A 606 -20.34 20.12 18.81
C GLU A 606 -20.43 21.37 19.70
N VAL A 607 -19.29 21.79 20.26
CA VAL A 607 -19.13 23.09 20.93
C VAL A 607 -18.71 24.12 19.89
N PRO A 608 -19.47 25.22 19.68
CA PRO A 608 -19.06 26.32 18.81
C PRO A 608 -17.67 26.88 19.11
N GLU A 609 -16.77 26.83 18.13
CA GLU A 609 -15.42 27.43 18.20
C GLU A 609 -15.32 28.69 17.32
N PHE A 610 -14.73 29.75 17.85
CA PHE A 610 -14.59 31.05 17.20
C PHE A 610 -13.14 31.56 17.27
N THR A 611 -12.75 32.42 16.33
CA THR A 611 -11.47 33.13 16.36
C THR A 611 -11.73 34.63 16.32
N VAL A 612 -11.13 35.38 17.24
CA VAL A 612 -11.21 36.84 17.34
C VAL A 612 -9.77 37.38 17.35
N SER A 613 -9.50 38.37 16.51
CA SER A 613 -8.23 39.10 16.51
C SER A 613 -8.46 40.54 16.97
N GLY A 614 -7.56 41.06 17.80
CA GLY A 614 -7.57 42.45 18.24
C GLY A 614 -6.16 43.02 18.36
N HIS A 615 -6.06 44.34 18.38
CA HIS A 615 -4.78 45.04 18.60
C HIS A 615 -4.65 45.44 20.08
N VAL A 616 -3.41 45.58 20.57
CA VAL A 616 -3.16 46.06 21.94
C VAL A 616 -3.89 47.38 22.19
N GLY A 617 -4.64 47.46 23.28
CA GLY A 617 -5.44 48.61 23.69
C GLY A 617 -6.84 48.69 23.10
N SER A 618 -7.19 47.88 22.09
CA SER A 618 -8.56 47.81 21.54
C SER A 618 -9.51 47.03 22.46
N THR A 619 -10.79 46.91 22.06
CA THR A 619 -11.81 46.11 22.75
C THR A 619 -12.22 44.94 21.86
N ALA A 620 -12.19 43.72 22.40
CA ALA A 620 -12.73 42.53 21.75
C ALA A 620 -14.11 42.18 22.30
N VAL A 621 -14.96 41.60 21.45
CA VAL A 621 -16.20 40.94 21.85
C VAL A 621 -16.05 39.44 21.56
N LEU A 622 -15.99 38.62 22.61
CA LEU A 622 -15.84 37.18 22.50
C LEU A 622 -17.23 36.55 22.35
N PRO A 623 -17.57 35.94 21.21
CA PRO A 623 -18.92 35.51 20.92
C PRO A 623 -19.39 34.33 21.79
N CYS A 624 -20.60 34.45 22.31
CA CYS A 624 -21.33 33.38 22.98
C CYS A 624 -22.83 33.60 22.78
N LYS A 625 -23.56 32.54 22.41
CA LYS A 625 -25.02 32.57 22.24
C LYS A 625 -25.65 31.30 22.82
N LEU A 626 -26.64 31.49 23.67
CA LEU A 626 -27.55 30.46 24.15
C LEU A 626 -28.55 30.13 23.03
N GLN A 627 -28.72 28.85 22.74
CA GLN A 627 -29.62 28.33 21.70
C GLN A 627 -31.06 28.08 22.21
N THR A 628 -31.33 28.37 23.48
CA THR A 628 -32.56 28.00 24.19
C THR A 628 -33.43 29.21 24.54
N GLU A 629 -34.74 28.99 24.68
CA GLU A 629 -35.62 30.00 25.29
C GLU A 629 -35.31 30.14 26.78
N VAL A 630 -34.79 31.31 27.16
CA VAL A 630 -34.28 31.61 28.49
C VAL A 630 -35.42 32.07 29.40
N THR A 631 -35.98 31.15 30.20
CA THR A 631 -37.09 31.43 31.13
C THR A 631 -36.66 32.10 32.43
N GLU A 632 -35.41 31.89 32.87
CA GLU A 632 -34.78 32.51 34.04
C GLU A 632 -33.43 33.12 33.65
N THR A 633 -32.96 34.17 34.35
CA THR A 633 -31.65 34.80 34.06
C THR A 633 -30.51 33.78 34.18
N PRO A 634 -29.81 33.45 33.09
CA PRO A 634 -28.84 32.36 33.09
C PRO A 634 -27.52 32.86 33.68
N TYR A 635 -26.90 32.03 34.51
CA TYR A 635 -25.62 32.34 35.13
C TYR A 635 -24.49 31.84 34.22
N ILE A 636 -23.61 32.74 33.80
CA ILE A 636 -22.53 32.47 32.83
C ILE A 636 -21.18 32.60 33.52
N LYS A 637 -20.27 31.68 33.19
CA LYS A 637 -18.85 31.75 33.56
C LYS A 637 -18.00 31.77 32.30
N TRP A 638 -17.00 32.65 32.26
CA TRP A 638 -15.92 32.68 31.28
C TRP A 638 -14.60 32.37 31.98
N GLU A 639 -13.76 31.52 31.39
CA GLU A 639 -12.45 31.17 31.94
C GLU A 639 -11.37 30.97 30.86
N ILE A 640 -10.11 31.02 31.28
CA ILE A 640 -8.93 30.61 30.50
C ILE A 640 -8.24 29.50 31.29
N GLY A 641 -8.21 28.29 30.74
CA GLY A 641 -7.75 27.12 31.49
C GLY A 641 -8.64 26.91 32.73
N SER A 642 -8.10 27.12 33.93
CA SER A 642 -8.85 27.11 35.21
C SER A 642 -9.05 28.50 35.83
N VAL A 643 -8.58 29.57 35.19
CA VAL A 643 -8.67 30.95 35.70
C VAL A 643 -9.99 31.57 35.26
N THR A 644 -10.89 31.82 36.21
CA THR A 644 -12.13 32.58 35.95
C THR A 644 -11.79 33.99 35.47
N VAL A 645 -12.31 34.39 34.32
CA VAL A 645 -12.20 35.73 33.72
C VAL A 645 -13.38 36.59 34.14
N PHE A 646 -14.59 36.04 34.01
CA PHE A 646 -15.85 36.68 34.38
C PHE A 646 -16.83 35.62 34.87
N GLU A 647 -17.66 35.95 35.85
CA GLU A 647 -18.72 35.06 36.32
C GLU A 647 -19.93 35.86 36.81
N GLY A 648 -21.14 35.54 36.35
CA GLY A 648 -22.34 36.24 36.81
C GLY A 648 -23.62 36.03 35.97
N ASP A 649 -24.70 36.65 36.45
CA ASP A 649 -26.04 36.68 35.83
C ASP A 649 -26.36 38.03 35.14
N GLY A 650 -25.36 38.91 35.04
CA GLY A 650 -25.48 40.29 34.52
C GLY A 650 -26.06 41.32 35.51
N ALA A 651 -26.48 40.91 36.71
CA ALA A 651 -26.86 41.80 37.82
C ALA A 651 -25.87 41.72 38.99
N LYS A 652 -25.30 40.52 39.22
CA LYS A 652 -24.14 40.27 40.08
C LYS A 652 -23.04 39.69 39.21
N THR A 653 -21.86 40.32 39.26
CA THR A 653 -20.72 39.94 38.45
C THR A 653 -19.45 39.90 39.30
N TYR A 654 -18.73 38.78 39.22
CA TYR A 654 -17.36 38.65 39.64
C TYR A 654 -16.45 38.80 38.41
N GLN A 655 -15.31 39.48 38.58
CA GLN A 655 -14.29 39.64 37.56
C GLN A 655 -12.99 39.03 38.09
N GLY A 656 -12.30 38.26 37.25
CA GLY A 656 -11.07 37.56 37.59
C GLY A 656 -9.91 38.50 37.87
N GLU A 657 -8.90 37.98 38.56
CA GLU A 657 -7.66 38.73 38.79
C GLU A 657 -6.97 39.08 37.46
N GLY A 658 -6.66 40.36 37.24
CA GLY A 658 -6.10 40.88 36.00
C GLY A 658 -7.16 41.30 34.96
N TYR A 659 -8.44 41.07 35.23
CA TYR A 659 -9.56 41.44 34.37
C TYR A 659 -10.47 42.53 34.97
N GLU A 660 -10.17 43.00 36.19
CA GLU A 660 -11.00 43.96 36.92
C GLU A 660 -11.16 45.29 36.17
N GLY A 661 -12.41 45.70 35.94
CA GLY A 661 -12.77 46.88 35.15
C GLY A 661 -12.59 46.72 33.64
N ARG A 662 -12.07 45.59 33.16
CA ARG A 662 -11.85 45.31 31.73
C ARG A 662 -12.94 44.46 31.10
N VAL A 663 -13.55 43.55 31.85
CA VAL A 663 -14.56 42.61 31.36
C VAL A 663 -16.00 42.99 31.71
N ASP A 664 -16.96 42.58 30.85
CA ASP A 664 -18.38 42.86 31.01
C ASP A 664 -19.25 41.92 30.16
N VAL A 665 -20.45 41.57 30.64
CA VAL A 665 -21.49 40.83 29.91
C VAL A 665 -22.81 41.55 30.17
N SER A 666 -23.45 42.05 29.11
CA SER A 666 -24.71 42.80 29.24
C SER A 666 -25.84 41.91 29.74
N GLY A 667 -26.34 42.19 30.95
CA GLY A 667 -27.48 41.48 31.53
C GLY A 667 -28.81 41.65 30.78
N GLU A 668 -28.95 42.68 29.92
CA GLU A 668 -30.12 42.80 29.03
C GLU A 668 -30.00 41.82 27.85
N GLU A 669 -28.84 41.79 27.20
CA GLU A 669 -28.56 40.91 26.06
C GLU A 669 -28.51 39.44 26.49
N LEU A 670 -28.05 39.16 27.71
CA LEU A 670 -28.02 37.82 28.28
C LEU A 670 -29.42 37.21 28.43
N ARG A 671 -30.44 38.02 28.76
CA ARG A 671 -31.85 37.58 28.78
C ARG A 671 -32.40 37.28 27.39
N LYS A 672 -31.81 37.86 26.34
CA LYS A 672 -32.09 37.56 24.92
C LYS A 672 -31.23 36.41 24.37
N GLY A 673 -30.47 35.73 25.25
CA GLY A 673 -29.59 34.61 24.91
C GLY A 673 -28.19 35.00 24.42
N ASN A 674 -27.79 36.27 24.45
CA ASN A 674 -26.44 36.70 24.04
C ASN A 674 -25.51 36.80 25.27
N CYS A 675 -24.62 35.81 25.41
CA CYS A 675 -23.68 35.66 26.54
C CYS A 675 -22.26 36.17 26.23
N SER A 676 -22.10 36.94 25.14
CA SER A 676 -20.80 37.39 24.64
C SER A 676 -20.05 38.28 25.65
N LEU A 677 -18.75 38.03 25.84
CA LEU A 677 -17.89 38.77 26.76
C LEU A 677 -17.26 39.97 26.06
N VAL A 678 -17.46 41.17 26.60
CA VAL A 678 -16.74 42.37 26.16
C VAL A 678 -15.46 42.48 26.98
N LEU A 679 -14.29 42.35 26.34
CA LEU A 679 -12.98 42.50 26.95
C LEU A 679 -12.32 43.78 26.41
N ARG A 680 -12.23 44.80 27.27
CA ARG A 680 -11.67 46.13 26.95
C ARG A 680 -10.18 46.20 27.24
N ASN A 681 -9.48 47.10 26.55
CA ASN A 681 -8.08 47.43 26.77
C ASN A 681 -7.17 46.18 26.67
N LEU A 682 -7.19 45.51 25.52
CA LEU A 682 -6.41 44.29 25.26
C LEU A 682 -4.92 44.47 25.56
N ILE A 683 -4.30 43.45 26.14
CA ILE A 683 -2.86 43.33 26.37
C ILE A 683 -2.34 42.00 25.81
N PRO A 684 -1.03 41.86 25.49
CA PRO A 684 -0.51 40.63 24.87
C PRO A 684 -0.79 39.34 25.64
N THR A 685 -0.91 39.41 26.97
CA THR A 685 -1.24 38.25 27.83
C THR A 685 -2.72 37.87 27.83
N ASP A 686 -3.61 38.68 27.24
CA ASP A 686 -5.01 38.30 27.04
C ASP A 686 -5.16 37.31 25.88
N ALA A 687 -4.14 37.13 25.04
CA ALA A 687 -4.16 36.20 23.90
C ALA A 687 -4.21 34.74 24.40
N ALA A 688 -5.40 34.14 24.34
CA ALA A 688 -5.69 32.85 24.95
C ALA A 688 -6.91 32.16 24.31
N VAL A 689 -7.18 30.93 24.74
CA VAL A 689 -8.44 30.22 24.44
C VAL A 689 -9.40 30.40 25.62
N TYR A 690 -10.42 31.20 25.42
CA TYR A 690 -11.49 31.47 26.38
C TYR A 690 -12.58 30.40 26.22
N ARG A 691 -13.09 29.89 27.34
CA ARG A 691 -14.23 28.97 27.39
C ARG A 691 -15.39 29.65 28.09
N SER A 692 -16.58 29.59 27.50
CA SER A 692 -17.82 30.02 28.14
C SER A 692 -18.61 28.81 28.65
N TYR A 693 -19.26 28.95 29.80
CA TYR A 693 -20.08 27.91 30.41
C TYR A 693 -21.41 28.46 30.90
N GLN A 694 -22.47 27.67 30.72
CA GLN A 694 -23.74 27.88 31.38
C GLN A 694 -23.74 27.11 32.70
N ILE A 695 -24.06 27.81 33.78
CA ILE A 695 -24.19 27.23 35.11
C ILE A 695 -25.68 27.00 35.37
N VAL A 696 -26.13 25.76 35.19
CA VAL A 696 -27.53 25.35 35.36
C VAL A 696 -27.72 24.79 36.76
N SER A 697 -28.58 25.42 37.55
CA SER A 697 -28.97 24.90 38.87
C SER A 697 -30.13 23.91 38.72
N ARG A 698 -29.92 22.64 39.11
CA ARG A 698 -31.04 21.69 39.26
C ARG A 698 -31.83 22.03 40.53
N THR A 699 -33.15 22.08 40.42
CA THR A 699 -34.06 22.59 41.46
C THR A 699 -33.94 21.84 42.80
N LYS A 700 -33.79 22.61 43.89
CA LYS A 700 -34.02 22.27 45.32
C LYS A 700 -33.87 20.78 45.72
N GLY A 701 -32.65 20.37 46.06
CA GLY A 701 -32.44 19.14 46.83
C GLY A 701 -30.97 18.83 47.10
N SER A 702 -30.19 18.69 46.03
CA SER A 702 -28.78 18.32 46.07
C SER A 702 -28.09 18.89 44.83
N VAL A 703 -27.33 19.96 44.99
CA VAL A 703 -26.82 20.74 43.84
C VAL A 703 -25.41 20.27 43.47
N GLU A 704 -25.32 19.31 42.55
CA GLU A 704 -24.12 19.15 41.74
C GLU A 704 -24.20 20.17 40.59
N ILE A 705 -23.47 21.28 40.73
CA ILE A 705 -23.40 22.33 39.71
C ILE A 705 -22.47 21.85 38.58
N LYS A 706 -23.03 21.26 37.52
CA LYS A 706 -22.26 20.90 36.31
C LYS A 706 -22.26 22.08 35.32
N PRO A 707 -21.12 22.72 35.07
CA PRO A 707 -21.02 23.76 34.04
C PRO A 707 -21.06 23.11 32.65
N VAL A 708 -21.88 23.62 31.75
CA VAL A 708 -21.99 23.15 30.37
C VAL A 708 -21.21 24.09 29.45
N GLU A 709 -20.16 23.62 28.79
CA GLU A 709 -19.33 24.43 27.87
C GLU A 709 -20.15 24.84 26.63
N ILE A 710 -20.33 26.15 26.41
CA ILE A 710 -21.20 26.70 25.35
C ILE A 710 -20.41 27.19 24.13
N SER A 711 -19.21 27.75 24.34
CA SER A 711 -18.35 28.19 23.26
C SER A 711 -16.87 28.24 23.65
N ARG A 712 -16.02 28.14 22.62
CA ARG A 712 -14.58 28.39 22.70
C ARG A 712 -14.22 29.56 21.82
N VAL A 713 -13.42 30.49 22.33
CA VAL A 713 -12.96 31.66 21.58
C VAL A 713 -11.45 31.77 21.65
N HIS A 714 -10.80 31.62 20.50
CA HIS A 714 -9.38 31.86 20.31
C HIS A 714 -9.16 33.36 20.10
N LEU A 715 -8.62 34.05 21.11
CA LEU A 715 -8.27 35.45 21.02
C LEU A 715 -6.79 35.60 20.65
N SER A 716 -6.48 36.25 19.52
CA SER A 716 -5.13 36.74 19.22
C SER A 716 -5.03 38.24 19.51
N VAL A 717 -3.90 38.66 20.08
CA VAL A 717 -3.60 40.07 20.35
C VAL A 717 -2.32 40.45 19.62
N GLU A 718 -2.43 41.39 18.68
CA GLU A 718 -1.32 41.85 17.85
C GLU A 718 -0.79 43.23 18.31
N VAL A 719 0.54 43.38 18.32
CA VAL A 719 1.20 44.69 18.50
C VAL A 719 1.33 45.32 17.10
N PRO A 720 0.79 46.53 16.86
CA PRO A 720 0.97 47.25 15.60
C PRO A 720 2.45 47.46 15.24
N GLU A 721 2.85 47.03 14.04
CA GLU A 721 4.19 47.25 13.49
C GLU A 721 4.14 48.21 12.29
N PHE A 722 5.04 49.20 12.27
CA PHE A 722 5.09 50.27 11.28
C PHE A 722 6.50 50.42 10.70
N THR A 723 6.59 50.97 9.48
CA THR A 723 7.85 51.36 8.84
C THR A 723 7.84 52.86 8.54
N VAL A 724 8.92 53.55 8.88
CA VAL A 724 9.13 54.98 8.63
C VAL A 724 10.51 55.17 8.00
N SER A 725 10.60 55.93 6.92
CA SER A 725 11.88 56.37 6.35
C SER A 725 12.05 57.87 6.51
N GLY A 726 13.29 58.31 6.70
CA GLY A 726 13.66 59.71 6.73
C GLY A 726 15.07 59.94 6.18
N HIS A 727 15.40 61.19 5.86
CA HIS A 727 16.75 61.56 5.44
C HIS A 727 17.54 62.18 6.60
N VAL A 728 18.87 62.13 6.55
CA VAL A 728 19.71 62.81 7.55
C VAL A 728 19.34 64.30 7.62
N GLY A 729 19.19 64.81 8.84
CA GLY A 729 18.76 66.18 9.14
C GLY A 729 17.24 66.41 9.12
N SER A 730 16.44 65.49 8.58
CA SER A 730 14.97 65.63 8.54
C SER A 730 14.30 65.32 9.88
N THR A 731 12.97 65.41 9.95
CA THR A 731 12.16 65.04 11.12
C THR A 731 11.27 63.84 10.79
N ALA A 732 11.36 62.77 11.58
CA ALA A 732 10.44 61.64 11.52
C ALA A 732 9.33 61.77 12.58
N VAL A 733 8.17 61.21 12.29
CA VAL A 733 7.07 61.02 13.24
C VAL A 733 6.80 59.52 13.33
N LEU A 734 7.13 58.91 14.47
CA LEU A 734 7.00 57.47 14.69
C LEU A 734 5.58 57.18 15.21
N PRO A 735 4.72 56.46 14.48
CA PRO A 735 3.31 56.30 14.80
C PRO A 735 3.05 55.51 16.09
N CYS A 736 2.10 56.01 16.87
CA CYS A 736 1.57 55.39 18.09
C CYS A 736 0.21 56.03 18.40
N GLU A 737 -0.80 55.21 18.71
CA GLU A 737 -2.14 55.66 19.05
C GLU A 737 -2.70 54.86 20.24
N LEU A 738 -3.41 55.55 21.13
CA LEU A 738 -4.10 54.99 22.28
C LEU A 738 -5.60 54.92 21.96
N GLN A 739 -6.09 53.70 21.71
CA GLN A 739 -7.47 53.37 21.31
C GLN A 739 -8.52 53.57 22.44
N THR A 740 -8.26 54.45 23.42
CA THR A 740 -9.03 54.58 24.66
C THR A 740 -9.18 56.05 25.05
N GLU A 741 -10.37 56.48 25.49
CA GLU A 741 -10.54 57.81 26.09
C GLU A 741 -9.64 57.97 27.32
N VAL A 742 -8.65 58.88 27.25
CA VAL A 742 -7.68 59.05 28.33
C VAL A 742 -8.10 60.19 29.26
N THR A 743 -8.52 59.86 30.47
CA THR A 743 -8.75 60.86 31.52
C THR A 743 -7.42 61.33 32.12
N GLY A 744 -6.85 62.39 31.54
CA GLY A 744 -5.60 63.01 32.00
C GLY A 744 -4.42 62.82 31.02
N THR A 745 -3.20 63.07 31.48
CA THR A 745 -1.99 62.80 30.68
C THR A 745 -1.47 61.39 31.01
N PRO A 746 -1.50 60.43 30.07
CA PRO A 746 -1.02 59.07 30.29
C PRO A 746 0.51 59.02 30.40
N TYR A 747 1.03 58.01 31.07
CA TYR A 747 2.46 57.67 30.98
C TYR A 747 2.75 57.01 29.64
N ILE A 748 3.72 57.55 28.91
CA ILE A 748 4.24 57.02 27.64
C ILE A 748 5.77 56.95 27.71
N LYS A 749 6.33 55.83 27.25
CA LYS A 749 7.77 55.60 27.11
C LYS A 749 8.07 55.09 25.71
N TRP A 750 9.12 55.62 25.10
CA TRP A 750 9.70 55.13 23.86
C TRP A 750 11.12 54.62 24.12
N SER A 751 11.51 53.52 23.49
CA SER A 751 12.87 52.97 23.56
C SER A 751 13.37 52.43 22.22
N ILE A 752 14.68 52.44 22.02
CA ILE A 752 15.38 51.78 20.92
C ILE A 752 16.34 50.74 21.52
N GLU A 753 16.32 49.49 21.03
CA GLU A 753 17.22 48.42 21.48
C GLU A 753 17.33 48.20 23.02
N SER A 754 16.30 48.58 23.77
CA SER A 754 16.15 48.60 25.25
C SER A 754 16.60 49.89 25.97
N GLU A 755 17.25 50.83 25.28
CA GLU A 755 17.56 52.16 25.80
C GLU A 755 16.33 53.07 25.70
N THR A 756 15.94 53.71 26.80
CA THR A 756 14.89 54.74 26.77
C THR A 756 15.32 55.88 25.86
N VAL A 757 14.45 56.31 24.94
CA VAL A 757 14.66 57.46 24.05
C VAL A 757 13.97 58.69 24.62
N PHE A 758 12.72 58.49 25.03
CA PHE A 758 11.83 59.53 25.52
C PHE A 758 10.83 58.95 26.51
N GLU A 759 10.51 59.69 27.55
CA GLU A 759 9.53 59.31 28.57
C GLU A 759 8.74 60.55 29.01
N ARG A 760 7.41 60.43 29.11
CA ARG A 760 6.52 61.50 29.57
C ARG A 760 5.44 60.95 30.49
N SER A 761 5.24 61.63 31.61
CA SER A 761 4.16 61.40 32.57
C SER A 761 3.35 62.69 32.78
N SER A 762 2.37 62.65 33.68
CA SER A 762 1.62 63.84 34.11
C SER A 762 2.47 64.92 34.78
N GLU A 763 3.65 64.58 35.29
CA GLU A 763 4.50 65.47 36.10
C GLU A 763 5.84 65.82 35.45
N LYS A 764 6.37 64.95 34.58
CA LYS A 764 7.76 65.05 34.08
C LYS A 764 7.86 64.62 32.62
N THR A 765 8.87 65.17 31.94
CA THR A 765 9.40 64.66 30.67
C THR A 765 10.87 64.35 30.87
N ASN A 766 11.34 63.25 30.30
CA ASN A 766 12.71 62.79 30.36
C ASN A 766 13.17 62.39 28.95
N GLN A 767 14.41 62.73 28.61
CA GLN A 767 15.07 62.47 27.32
C GLN A 767 16.46 61.93 27.65
N SER A 768 16.88 60.87 26.95
CA SER A 768 18.21 60.31 27.16
C SER A 768 19.28 61.08 26.37
N GLU A 769 20.54 60.86 26.74
CA GLU A 769 21.71 61.42 26.05
C GLU A 769 21.63 61.16 24.53
N GLY A 770 21.89 62.19 23.72
CA GLY A 770 21.76 62.15 22.26
C GLY A 770 20.36 62.51 21.71
N TYR A 771 19.30 62.37 22.51
CA TYR A 771 17.92 62.70 22.13
C TYR A 771 17.39 64.02 22.71
N GLU A 772 18.17 64.66 23.58
CA GLU A 772 17.87 65.95 24.22
C GLU A 772 17.46 67.02 23.20
N GLY A 773 16.28 67.64 23.41
CA GLY A 773 15.72 68.66 22.53
C GLY A 773 15.30 68.17 21.12
N ARG A 774 15.55 66.91 20.77
CA ARG A 774 15.24 66.32 19.45
C ARG A 774 13.98 65.46 19.46
N ALA A 775 13.72 64.71 20.53
CA ALA A 775 12.60 63.77 20.66
C ALA A 775 11.45 64.34 21.52
N ASP A 776 10.20 64.32 21.04
CA ASP A 776 9.02 64.79 21.81
C ASP A 776 7.71 64.07 21.42
N VAL A 777 6.82 63.82 22.39
CA VAL A 777 5.45 63.28 22.19
C VAL A 777 4.43 64.33 22.64
N PRO A 778 3.93 65.21 21.74
CA PRO A 778 3.21 66.43 22.13
C PRO A 778 2.05 66.22 23.11
N VAL A 779 2.06 66.91 24.25
CA VAL A 779 1.14 66.63 25.38
C VAL A 779 -0.34 66.81 25.04
N GLU A 780 -0.69 67.79 24.21
CA GLU A 780 -2.09 68.02 23.80
C GLU A 780 -2.59 66.99 22.78
N GLU A 781 -1.69 66.36 22.02
CA GLU A 781 -2.02 65.24 21.13
C GLU A 781 -2.12 63.93 21.93
N LEU A 782 -1.23 63.74 22.92
CA LEU A 782 -1.25 62.60 23.82
C LEU A 782 -2.54 62.51 24.65
N ARG A 783 -3.13 63.65 25.05
CA ARG A 783 -4.46 63.72 25.69
C ARG A 783 -5.61 63.32 24.76
N LYS A 784 -5.43 63.44 23.44
CA LYS A 784 -6.39 62.96 22.42
C LYS A 784 -6.12 61.50 22.02
N GLY A 785 -5.13 60.86 22.64
CA GLY A 785 -4.71 59.48 22.36
C GLY A 785 -3.53 59.35 21.39
N ASN A 786 -3.06 60.41 20.74
CA ASN A 786 -1.93 60.33 19.81
C ASN A 786 -0.58 60.35 20.56
N CYS A 787 0.09 59.19 20.64
CA CYS A 787 1.35 59.00 21.35
C CYS A 787 2.59 59.01 20.45
N ALA A 788 2.47 59.48 19.21
CA ALA A 788 3.54 59.46 18.23
C ALA A 788 4.80 60.24 18.67
N LEU A 789 5.99 59.66 18.44
CA LEU A 789 7.27 60.31 18.74
C LEU A 789 7.72 61.18 17.57
N VAL A 790 7.81 62.48 17.80
CA VAL A 790 8.42 63.44 16.86
C VAL A 790 9.92 63.48 17.11
N LEU A 791 10.71 62.88 16.22
CA LEU A 791 12.17 62.82 16.29
C LEU A 791 12.80 63.72 15.23
N ARG A 792 13.40 64.84 15.66
CA ARG A 792 13.96 65.90 14.80
C ARG A 792 15.45 65.69 14.50
N ASN A 793 15.92 66.28 13.40
CA ASN A 793 17.33 66.33 12.97
C ASN A 793 18.01 64.96 12.83
N LEU A 794 17.35 63.99 12.19
CA LEU A 794 17.78 62.58 12.12
C LEU A 794 19.27 62.38 11.80
N THR A 795 19.92 61.45 12.48
CA THR A 795 21.28 60.95 12.21
C THR A 795 21.24 59.48 11.83
N THR A 796 22.28 58.95 11.18
CA THR A 796 22.34 57.53 10.78
C THR A 796 22.31 56.56 11.98
N THR A 797 22.62 57.04 13.18
CA THR A 797 22.50 56.32 14.46
C THR A 797 21.08 56.17 14.97
N ASP A 798 20.13 56.97 14.45
CA ASP A 798 18.71 56.87 14.82
C ASP A 798 18.00 55.74 14.06
N ALA A 799 18.65 55.09 13.10
CA ALA A 799 18.05 53.96 12.38
C ALA A 799 17.95 52.72 13.31
N GLY A 800 16.75 52.13 13.42
CA GLY A 800 16.53 50.99 14.30
C GLY A 800 15.05 50.69 14.58
N VAL A 801 14.80 49.82 15.56
CA VAL A 801 13.44 49.42 15.96
C VAL A 801 13.04 50.11 17.26
N TYR A 802 12.23 51.15 17.12
CA TYR A 802 11.62 51.85 18.24
C TYR A 802 10.40 51.08 18.75
N ARG A 803 10.25 51.04 20.07
CA ARG A 803 9.11 50.44 20.78
C ARG A 803 8.47 51.47 21.68
N SER A 804 7.15 51.57 21.63
CA SER A 804 6.37 52.43 22.50
C SER A 804 5.66 51.62 23.59
N TYR A 805 5.55 52.19 24.77
CA TYR A 805 5.00 51.55 25.97
C TYR A 805 4.10 52.50 26.74
N LYS A 806 2.93 52.02 27.17
CA LYS A 806 2.08 52.70 28.16
C LYS A 806 2.15 52.02 29.53
N ALA A 807 1.90 52.76 30.60
CA ALA A 807 1.74 52.16 31.92
C ALA A 807 0.43 51.36 31.99
N MET A 808 0.45 50.21 32.67
CA MET A 808 -0.75 49.50 33.09
C MET A 808 -1.22 50.05 34.44
N SER A 809 -2.52 50.31 34.59
CA SER A 809 -3.09 50.60 35.90
C SER A 809 -3.45 49.28 36.59
N ARG A 810 -2.69 48.90 37.61
CA ARG A 810 -3.15 47.99 38.66
C ARG A 810 -3.27 48.75 39.99
N THR A 811 -4.05 48.17 40.89
CA THR A 811 -4.44 48.60 42.24
C THR A 811 -3.49 49.56 42.98
N LYS A 812 -4.07 50.56 43.65
CA LYS A 812 -3.41 51.47 44.60
C LYS A 812 -2.46 50.71 45.55
N GLY A 813 -1.14 50.83 45.34
CA GLY A 813 -0.16 50.28 46.28
C GLY A 813 1.23 49.97 45.72
N SER A 814 1.40 49.72 44.41
CA SER A 814 2.72 49.45 43.85
C SER A 814 3.55 50.73 43.61
N THR A 815 4.86 50.62 43.81
CA THR A 815 5.85 51.66 43.45
C THR A 815 6.50 51.42 42.09
N GLU A 816 6.30 50.23 41.50
CA GLU A 816 6.74 49.89 40.15
C GLU A 816 5.59 50.04 39.15
N THR A 817 5.86 50.71 38.03
CA THR A 817 4.93 50.87 36.90
C THR A 817 5.18 49.74 35.90
N GLU A 818 4.32 48.73 35.91
CA GLU A 818 4.26 47.76 34.82
C GLU A 818 3.90 48.47 33.51
N THR A 819 4.56 48.10 32.42
CA THR A 819 4.34 48.74 31.10
C THR A 819 4.04 47.71 30.02
N VAL A 820 3.21 48.09 29.06
CA VAL A 820 2.78 47.25 27.94
C VAL A 820 3.27 47.86 26.64
N GLU A 821 3.90 47.05 25.78
CA GLU A 821 4.29 47.44 24.41
C GLU A 821 3.03 47.69 23.56
N ILE A 822 2.91 48.86 22.94
CA ILE A 822 1.71 49.28 22.16
C ILE A 822 1.98 49.57 20.69
N SER A 823 3.23 49.82 20.28
CA SER A 823 3.62 49.82 18.86
C SER A 823 5.11 49.55 18.67
N ARG A 824 5.46 49.06 17.48
CA ARG A 824 6.82 48.93 16.96
C ARG A 824 6.98 49.77 15.71
N VAL A 825 8.08 50.52 15.61
CA VAL A 825 8.37 51.35 14.44
C VAL A 825 9.80 51.09 13.98
N HIS A 826 9.94 50.58 12.77
CA HIS A 826 11.21 50.44 12.06
C HIS A 826 11.55 51.78 11.39
N LEU A 827 12.54 52.49 11.90
CA LEU A 827 13.05 53.73 11.31
C LEU A 827 14.27 53.43 10.43
N SER A 828 14.22 53.80 9.14
CA SER A 828 15.40 53.86 8.27
C SER A 828 15.82 55.32 8.04
N VAL A 829 17.14 55.56 8.04
CA VAL A 829 17.71 56.89 7.80
C VAL A 829 18.64 56.83 6.59
N GLU A 830 18.33 57.62 5.55
CA GLU A 830 19.04 57.64 4.27
C GLU A 830 19.90 58.91 4.13
N VAL A 831 21.08 58.77 3.52
CA VAL A 831 21.96 59.90 3.16
C VAL A 831 21.67 60.33 1.73
N PRO A 832 21.37 61.61 1.45
CA PRO A 832 21.14 62.11 0.09
C PRO A 832 22.31 61.82 -0.88
N GLU A 833 22.00 61.27 -2.05
CA GLU A 833 22.95 61.06 -3.15
C GLU A 833 22.63 61.97 -4.34
N PHE A 834 23.66 62.61 -4.89
CA PHE A 834 23.59 63.51 -6.05
C PHE A 834 24.56 63.07 -7.15
N THR A 835 24.28 63.45 -8.39
CA THR A 835 25.23 63.32 -9.53
C THR A 835 25.44 64.69 -10.16
N VAL A 836 26.70 65.04 -10.41
CA VAL A 836 27.12 66.29 -11.04
C VAL A 836 28.02 65.95 -12.21
N SER A 837 27.82 66.59 -13.35
CA SER A 837 28.74 66.53 -14.49
C SER A 837 29.35 67.90 -14.75
N GLY A 838 30.61 67.92 -15.19
CA GLY A 838 31.30 69.14 -15.59
C GLY A 838 32.34 68.87 -16.67
N HIS A 839 32.74 69.90 -17.41
CA HIS A 839 33.77 69.77 -18.44
C HIS A 839 35.15 70.11 -17.90
N VAL A 840 36.22 69.55 -18.48
CA VAL A 840 37.61 69.92 -18.13
C VAL A 840 37.81 71.44 -18.21
N GLY A 841 38.40 72.02 -17.17
CA GLY A 841 38.63 73.44 -16.99
C GLY A 841 37.43 74.26 -16.49
N SER A 842 36.24 73.65 -16.34
CA SER A 842 35.06 74.33 -15.77
C SER A 842 35.04 74.28 -14.23
N THR A 843 33.98 74.80 -13.62
CA THR A 843 33.76 74.78 -12.16
C THR A 843 32.52 73.94 -11.85
N ALA A 844 32.65 72.92 -11.00
CA ALA A 844 31.52 72.20 -10.43
C ALA A 844 31.14 72.77 -9.06
N VAL A 845 29.85 72.66 -8.72
CA VAL A 845 29.33 72.92 -7.37
C VAL A 845 28.70 71.62 -6.89
N LEU A 846 29.29 70.97 -5.89
CA LEU A 846 28.82 69.68 -5.37
C LEU A 846 27.76 69.92 -4.29
N PRO A 847 26.50 69.49 -4.47
CA PRO A 847 25.41 69.82 -3.55
C PRO A 847 25.62 69.30 -2.13
N CYS A 848 25.42 70.19 -1.15
CA CYS A 848 25.39 69.89 0.27
C CYS A 848 24.61 70.99 0.97
N GLU A 849 23.64 70.61 1.81
CA GLU A 849 22.79 71.54 2.54
C GLU A 849 22.59 71.06 3.98
N LEU A 850 22.81 71.97 4.94
CA LEU A 850 22.55 71.81 6.36
C LEU A 850 21.19 72.44 6.65
N GLN A 851 20.23 71.65 7.14
CA GLN A 851 18.85 72.11 7.38
C GLN A 851 18.67 73.04 8.61
N ARG A 852 19.57 74.00 8.83
CA ARG A 852 19.40 75.04 9.86
C ARG A 852 20.29 76.26 9.64
N GLU A 853 19.78 77.42 10.03
CA GLU A 853 20.63 78.55 10.45
C GLU A 853 21.49 78.10 11.65
N VAL A 854 22.81 78.19 11.48
CA VAL A 854 23.79 77.83 12.51
C VAL A 854 24.31 79.10 13.16
N THR A 855 24.28 79.16 14.49
CA THR A 855 24.90 80.24 15.25
C THR A 855 26.42 80.04 15.23
N GLY A 856 27.09 80.76 14.32
CA GLY A 856 28.52 80.60 14.04
C GLY A 856 28.77 79.68 12.84
N THR A 857 30.01 79.67 12.34
CA THR A 857 30.38 78.91 11.13
C THR A 857 30.58 77.42 11.47
N PRO A 858 29.77 76.49 10.91
CA PRO A 858 29.88 75.06 11.21
C PRO A 858 31.15 74.43 10.66
N ASN A 859 31.68 73.43 11.38
CA ASN A 859 32.81 72.64 10.90
C ASN A 859 32.33 71.60 9.88
N ILE A 860 32.94 71.61 8.70
CA ILE A 860 32.60 70.69 7.60
C ILE A 860 33.86 70.09 6.96
N THR A 861 33.71 68.90 6.40
CA THR A 861 34.76 68.20 5.67
C THR A 861 34.18 67.57 4.42
N TRP A 862 34.86 67.73 3.30
CA TRP A 862 34.63 67.02 2.05
C TRP A 862 35.78 66.03 1.84
N GLU A 863 35.47 64.77 1.57
CA GLU A 863 36.44 63.68 1.42
C GLU A 863 36.14 62.82 0.18
N ILE A 864 37.19 62.22 -0.41
CA ILE A 864 37.09 61.15 -1.43
C ILE A 864 37.91 59.97 -0.89
N VAL A 865 37.31 58.80 -0.71
CA VAL A 865 38.02 57.57 -0.32
C VAL A 865 38.97 57.80 0.89
N ASN A 866 38.46 58.49 1.92
CA ASN A 866 39.17 58.90 3.14
C ASN A 866 40.34 59.90 2.95
N GLU A 867 40.53 60.48 1.76
CA GLU A 867 41.40 61.63 1.54
C GLU A 867 40.59 62.94 1.67
N THR A 868 41.06 63.87 2.51
CA THR A 868 40.45 65.19 2.65
C THR A 868 40.61 65.99 1.35
N VAL A 869 39.50 66.42 0.77
CA VAL A 869 39.45 67.37 -0.36
C VAL A 869 39.44 68.80 0.15
N PHE A 870 38.57 69.07 1.13
CA PHE A 870 38.42 70.40 1.74
C PHE A 870 37.93 70.24 3.18
N GLU A 871 38.49 71.02 4.11
CA GLU A 871 38.00 71.11 5.48
C GLU A 871 37.89 72.58 5.88
N ARG A 872 36.80 72.95 6.57
CA ARG A 872 36.69 74.23 7.27
C ARG A 872 36.39 74.01 8.75
N ARG A 873 37.09 74.76 9.60
CA ARG A 873 36.86 74.86 11.05
C ARG A 873 36.82 76.34 11.46
N GLY A 874 35.63 76.94 11.50
CA GLY A 874 35.51 78.40 11.69
C GLY A 874 36.10 79.17 10.50
N GLU A 875 37.02 80.10 10.77
CA GLU A 875 37.75 80.85 9.74
C GLU A 875 38.87 80.01 9.08
N ASP A 876 39.37 78.97 9.76
CA ASP A 876 40.46 78.13 9.25
C ASP A 876 39.98 77.19 8.14
N THR A 877 40.69 77.19 7.01
CA THR A 877 40.46 76.25 5.89
C THR A 877 41.70 75.44 5.57
N HIS A 878 41.52 74.14 5.38
CA HIS A 878 42.54 73.23 4.84
C HIS A 878 42.06 72.68 3.48
N GLN A 879 42.97 72.61 2.52
CA GLN A 879 42.71 72.07 1.18
C GLN A 879 43.56 70.82 0.97
N GLY A 880 42.95 69.80 0.38
CA GLY A 880 43.57 68.52 0.10
C GLY A 880 44.72 68.63 -0.91
N LYS A 881 45.62 67.66 -0.85
CA LYS A 881 46.72 67.53 -1.81
C LYS A 881 46.17 67.30 -3.23
N GLY A 882 46.51 68.17 -4.17
CA GLY A 882 45.98 68.18 -5.53
C GLY A 882 44.74 69.09 -5.73
N TYR A 883 44.19 69.64 -4.65
CA TYR A 883 43.04 70.55 -4.67
C TYR A 883 43.42 72.00 -4.32
N GLU A 884 44.68 72.29 -4.03
CA GLU A 884 45.15 73.59 -3.56
C GLU A 884 44.84 74.72 -4.55
N GLY A 885 44.18 75.77 -4.06
CA GLY A 885 43.72 76.92 -4.84
C GLY A 885 42.49 76.66 -5.72
N ARG A 886 41.97 75.42 -5.76
CA ARG A 886 40.85 75.02 -6.63
C ARG A 886 39.53 74.84 -5.87
N VAL A 887 39.58 74.40 -4.62
CA VAL A 887 38.39 74.15 -3.79
C VAL A 887 38.06 75.31 -2.85
N ASP A 888 36.78 75.52 -2.62
CA ASP A 888 36.25 76.35 -1.53
C ASP A 888 34.79 75.97 -1.24
N VAL A 889 34.34 76.18 -0.01
CA VAL A 889 32.91 76.32 0.31
C VAL A 889 32.75 77.79 0.72
N PRO A 890 31.80 78.60 0.24
CA PRO A 890 31.75 80.00 0.68
C PRO A 890 31.28 80.13 2.14
N GLU A 891 31.98 80.87 3.00
CA GLU A 891 31.61 80.98 4.43
C GLU A 891 30.22 81.61 4.63
N GLU A 892 29.93 82.70 3.92
CA GLU A 892 28.62 83.39 4.01
C GLU A 892 27.45 82.51 3.55
N GLU A 893 27.70 81.54 2.66
CA GLU A 893 26.70 80.56 2.24
C GLU A 893 26.59 79.42 3.27
N LEU A 894 27.71 78.98 3.84
CA LEU A 894 27.76 77.97 4.90
C LEU A 894 27.04 78.42 6.18
N ARG A 895 27.11 79.71 6.54
CA ARG A 895 26.33 80.30 7.65
C ARG A 895 24.82 80.26 7.40
N LYS A 896 24.39 80.35 6.14
CA LYS A 896 22.99 80.18 5.70
C LYS A 896 22.58 78.70 5.56
N GLY A 897 23.50 77.76 5.80
CA GLY A 897 23.28 76.33 5.70
C GLY A 897 23.81 75.66 4.42
N ASN A 898 24.24 76.41 3.41
CA ASN A 898 24.72 75.84 2.15
C ASN A 898 26.21 75.41 2.27
N CYS A 899 26.45 74.10 2.36
CA CYS A 899 27.78 73.50 2.50
C CYS A 899 28.40 73.02 1.18
N ALA A 900 27.84 73.43 0.04
CA ALA A 900 28.25 72.95 -1.28
C ALA A 900 29.72 73.27 -1.61
N LEU A 901 30.45 72.27 -2.11
CA LEU A 901 31.85 72.42 -2.52
C LEU A 901 31.94 73.04 -3.91
N VAL A 902 32.55 74.22 -4.02
CA VAL A 902 32.92 74.86 -5.27
C VAL A 902 34.30 74.37 -5.68
N LEU A 903 34.36 73.46 -6.66
CA LEU A 903 35.59 72.91 -7.23
C LEU A 903 35.84 73.55 -8.61
N ARG A 904 36.89 74.37 -8.69
CA ARG A 904 37.26 75.15 -9.88
C ARG A 904 38.33 74.46 -10.72
N ASN A 905 38.32 74.71 -12.04
CA ASN A 905 39.30 74.18 -12.99
C ASN A 905 39.40 72.64 -12.92
N LEU A 906 38.29 71.97 -13.26
CA LEU A 906 38.17 70.51 -13.23
C LEU A 906 39.21 69.80 -14.10
N THR A 907 39.79 68.73 -13.58
CA THR A 907 40.66 67.79 -14.30
C THR A 907 40.01 66.40 -14.37
N PRO A 908 40.44 65.51 -15.30
CA PRO A 908 39.92 64.14 -15.35
C PRO A 908 40.12 63.33 -14.06
N THR A 909 41.09 63.69 -13.21
CA THR A 909 41.33 63.03 -11.92
C THR A 909 40.37 63.48 -10.81
N ASP A 910 39.63 64.57 -11.00
CA ASP A 910 38.63 65.03 -10.04
C ASP A 910 37.34 64.19 -10.09
N ALA A 911 37.16 63.33 -11.10
CA ALA A 911 35.98 62.48 -11.25
C ALA A 911 35.95 61.37 -10.18
N ALA A 912 35.08 61.53 -9.18
CA ALA A 912 35.04 60.66 -8.00
C ALA A 912 33.67 60.70 -7.27
N LEU A 913 33.51 59.83 -6.27
CA LEU A 913 32.44 59.93 -5.28
C LEU A 913 32.93 60.73 -4.06
N TYR A 914 32.41 61.94 -3.93
CA TYR A 914 32.66 62.86 -2.83
C TYR A 914 31.68 62.60 -1.70
N TRP A 915 32.17 62.65 -0.46
CA TRP A 915 31.37 62.60 0.76
C TRP A 915 31.50 63.93 1.49
N SER A 916 30.38 64.47 1.98
CA SER A 916 30.37 65.63 2.85
C SER A 916 29.99 65.22 4.27
N TYR A 917 30.71 65.77 5.25
CA TYR A 917 30.53 65.50 6.68
C TYR A 917 30.43 66.80 7.46
N LYS A 918 29.56 66.83 8.46
CA LYS A 918 29.57 67.81 9.53
C LYS A 918 30.38 67.24 10.70
N ILE A 919 31.34 68.00 11.20
CA ILE A 919 32.06 67.65 12.44
C ILE A 919 31.31 68.27 13.63
N VAL A 920 30.88 67.43 14.57
CA VAL A 920 30.19 67.84 15.80
C VAL A 920 31.02 67.42 17.01
N SER A 921 31.39 68.39 17.87
CA SER A 921 31.98 68.09 19.17
C SER A 921 30.86 67.88 20.19
N ARG A 922 30.82 66.72 20.86
CA ARG A 922 29.76 66.40 21.84
C ARG A 922 29.85 67.25 23.11
N THR A 923 31.03 67.76 23.48
CA THR A 923 31.19 68.69 24.62
C THR A 923 32.22 69.80 24.34
N LYS A 924 32.19 70.88 25.14
CA LYS A 924 33.31 71.82 25.25
C LYS A 924 34.46 71.16 26.03
N GLY A 925 35.25 70.34 25.36
CA GLY A 925 36.47 69.73 25.92
C GLY A 925 36.81 68.31 25.46
N SER A 926 35.93 67.60 24.74
CA SER A 926 36.25 66.27 24.21
C SER A 926 37.20 66.32 23.01
N VAL A 927 38.14 65.36 22.94
CA VAL A 927 39.10 65.23 21.84
C VAL A 927 38.53 64.45 20.65
N GLU A 928 37.54 63.58 20.90
CA GLU A 928 36.78 62.93 19.82
C GLU A 928 35.67 63.84 19.29
N ALA A 929 35.61 63.95 17.97
CA ALA A 929 34.61 64.71 17.25
C ALA A 929 33.84 63.78 16.30
N GLU A 930 32.52 63.81 16.40
CA GLU A 930 31.61 62.95 15.66
C GLU A 930 31.43 63.47 14.22
N ARG A 931 31.47 62.54 13.24
CA ARG A 931 31.30 62.85 11.83
C ARG A 931 29.90 62.43 11.36
N VAL A 932 29.05 63.41 11.06
CA VAL A 932 27.70 63.17 10.52
C VAL A 932 27.73 63.37 9.01
N GLY A 933 27.48 62.32 8.22
CA GLY A 933 27.42 62.41 6.76
C GLY A 933 26.20 63.22 6.29
N ILE A 934 26.43 64.24 5.45
CA ILE A 934 25.39 65.18 5.00
C ILE A 934 24.88 64.79 3.60
N SER A 935 25.80 64.56 2.66
CA SER A 935 25.48 64.18 1.28
C SER A 935 26.62 63.39 0.64
N ARG A 936 26.28 62.68 -0.45
CA ARG A 936 27.22 61.99 -1.33
C ARG A 936 27.05 62.53 -2.74
N VAL A 937 28.14 62.88 -3.43
CA VAL A 937 28.08 63.48 -4.76
C VAL A 937 29.00 62.73 -5.72
N HIS A 938 28.43 62.11 -6.75
CA HIS A 938 29.18 61.51 -7.83
C HIS A 938 29.51 62.57 -8.91
N LEU A 939 30.77 62.95 -9.03
CA LEU A 939 31.24 63.91 -10.03
C LEU A 939 31.79 63.16 -11.26
N SER A 940 31.26 63.44 -12.45
CA SER A 940 31.88 63.07 -13.72
C SER A 940 32.53 64.27 -14.41
N VAL A 941 33.68 64.05 -15.05
CA VAL A 941 34.41 65.09 -15.78
C VAL A 941 34.58 64.68 -17.25
N GLU A 942 34.13 65.54 -18.17
CA GLU A 942 34.11 65.31 -19.61
C GLU A 942 35.11 66.20 -20.35
N GLU A 943 35.83 65.66 -21.33
CA GLU A 943 36.74 66.44 -22.18
C GLU A 943 35.96 67.23 -23.24
N LYS A 944 36.33 68.50 -23.47
CA LYS A 944 35.72 69.31 -24.52
C LYS A 944 36.09 68.78 -25.91
N GLN A 945 35.09 68.31 -26.66
CA GLN A 945 35.24 68.09 -28.10
C GLN A 945 35.16 69.44 -28.84
N ASN A 946 36.16 69.74 -29.67
CA ASN A 946 36.15 70.90 -30.55
C ASN A 946 35.30 70.59 -31.80
N GLU A 947 34.03 70.95 -31.79
CA GLU A 947 33.20 70.96 -33.00
C GLU A 947 33.26 72.31 -33.70
N ASP A 948 34.09 72.40 -34.73
CA ASP A 948 34.08 73.52 -35.65
C ASP A 948 34.39 73.03 -37.08
N ASN A 949 33.38 72.43 -37.74
CA ASN A 949 33.04 72.70 -39.15
C ASN A 949 31.75 71.97 -39.63
N LYS A 950 30.66 72.75 -39.65
CA LYS A 950 29.82 73.00 -40.85
C LYS A 950 28.71 71.99 -41.26
N ALA A 951 27.49 72.31 -40.80
CA ALA A 951 26.19 72.31 -41.52
C ALA A 951 25.61 70.95 -42.03
N GLU A 952 24.30 70.74 -42.14
CA GLU A 952 23.16 71.66 -42.15
C GLU A 952 21.83 70.97 -41.69
N LYS A 953 20.96 71.73 -41.01
CA LYS A 953 19.47 71.61 -40.87
C LYS A 953 18.76 70.22 -40.82
N GLU A 954 18.00 70.05 -39.73
CA GLU A 954 16.68 69.37 -39.60
C GLU A 954 15.78 69.46 -40.86
N VAL A 955 14.83 68.56 -41.21
CA VAL A 955 14.09 67.39 -40.65
C VAL A 955 13.27 66.78 -41.84
N PRO A 956 12.65 65.56 -41.89
CA PRO A 956 12.15 64.66 -40.82
C PRO A 956 12.48 63.15 -40.93
N ARG A 957 12.01 62.41 -39.91
CA ARG A 957 11.89 60.94 -39.75
C ARG A 957 11.96 60.06 -41.03
N GLY A 958 12.89 59.10 -41.02
CA GLY A 958 12.90 57.89 -41.87
C GLY A 958 13.78 56.80 -41.27
N VAL A 959 13.36 55.53 -41.35
CA VAL A 959 14.10 54.37 -40.81
C VAL A 959 15.21 53.94 -41.80
N GLY A 960 16.45 53.70 -41.35
CA GLY A 960 17.53 53.20 -42.21
C GLY A 960 18.85 52.88 -41.47
N VAL A 961 19.25 51.60 -41.51
CA VAL A 961 20.42 50.98 -40.85
C VAL A 961 21.77 51.37 -41.51
N GLY A 962 22.87 51.41 -40.74
CA GLY A 962 24.26 51.48 -41.29
C GLY A 962 25.35 51.91 -40.30
N VAL A 963 25.63 51.17 -39.21
CA VAL A 963 26.76 50.20 -39.09
C VAL A 963 28.18 50.81 -39.12
N ALA A 964 28.84 50.83 -37.94
CA ALA A 964 30.23 50.38 -37.68
C ALA A 964 30.80 51.05 -36.40
N GLY A 965 30.86 50.34 -35.27
CA GLY A 965 31.49 50.88 -34.04
C GLY A 965 31.16 50.20 -32.71
N THR A 966 30.14 49.34 -32.64
CA THR A 966 29.59 48.83 -31.36
C THR A 966 29.60 47.30 -31.25
N ILE A 967 30.76 46.65 -31.40
CA ILE A 967 30.88 45.17 -31.30
C ILE A 967 31.70 44.69 -30.08
N ALA A 968 32.62 45.49 -29.53
CA ALA A 968 33.50 45.02 -28.45
C ALA A 968 32.85 45.00 -27.04
N VAL A 969 32.04 45.99 -26.68
CA VAL A 969 31.57 46.18 -25.29
C VAL A 969 30.27 45.42 -24.98
N ILE A 970 29.37 45.29 -25.97
CA ILE A 970 28.10 44.55 -25.79
C ILE A 970 28.35 43.04 -25.63
N ALA A 971 29.38 42.49 -26.28
CA ALA A 971 29.76 41.09 -26.16
C ALA A 971 30.16 40.70 -24.72
N VAL A 972 30.90 41.56 -24.01
CA VAL A 972 31.35 41.28 -22.64
C VAL A 972 30.18 41.29 -21.65
N ILE A 973 29.27 42.28 -21.76
CA ILE A 973 28.08 42.37 -20.89
C ILE A 973 27.11 41.22 -21.18
N ALA A 974 26.92 40.85 -22.45
CA ALA A 974 26.09 39.71 -22.84
C ALA A 974 26.68 38.37 -22.35
N VAL A 975 28.01 38.18 -22.37
CA VAL A 975 28.66 36.97 -21.84
C VAL A 975 28.56 36.88 -20.32
N ILE A 976 28.74 37.99 -19.59
CA ILE A 976 28.56 38.02 -18.13
C ILE A 976 27.10 37.74 -17.76
N GLY A 977 26.14 38.37 -18.46
CA GLY A 977 24.71 38.09 -18.30
C GLY A 977 24.35 36.64 -18.61
N ALA A 978 24.92 36.07 -19.68
CA ALA A 978 24.74 34.66 -20.04
C ALA A 978 25.32 33.72 -18.99
N VAL A 979 26.52 33.97 -18.46
CA VAL A 979 27.14 33.14 -17.40
C VAL A 979 26.32 33.18 -16.10
N VAL A 980 25.85 34.35 -15.68
CA VAL A 980 24.97 34.49 -14.49
C VAL A 980 23.63 33.78 -14.71
N TYR A 981 23.04 33.91 -15.91
CA TYR A 981 21.80 33.23 -16.29
C TYR A 981 21.98 31.71 -16.34
N TRP A 982 23.07 31.21 -16.91
CA TRP A 982 23.37 29.77 -17.03
C TRP A 982 23.67 29.15 -15.66
N CYS A 983 24.36 29.86 -14.77
CA CYS A 983 24.56 29.44 -13.37
C CYS A 983 23.25 29.44 -12.56
N LYS A 984 22.36 30.42 -12.74
CA LYS A 984 21.00 30.40 -12.14
C LYS A 984 20.13 29.27 -12.71
N ARG A 985 20.26 28.95 -14.01
CA ARG A 985 19.47 27.89 -14.68
C ARG A 985 19.95 26.49 -14.31
N ARG A 986 21.26 26.23 -14.22
CA ARG A 986 21.81 24.94 -13.74
C ARG A 986 21.47 24.63 -12.28
N ARG A 987 21.30 25.63 -11.41
CA ARG A 987 20.77 25.42 -10.04
C ARG A 987 19.26 25.15 -9.98
N LYS A 988 18.49 25.50 -11.02
CA LYS A 988 17.03 25.24 -11.10
C LYS A 988 16.63 23.97 -11.86
N GLN A 989 17.57 23.28 -12.51
CA GLN A 989 17.27 22.09 -13.33
C GLN A 989 17.56 20.75 -12.60
N ASN A 990 17.97 20.79 -11.33
CA ASN A 990 18.34 19.60 -10.55
C ASN A 990 17.36 19.25 -9.40
N ARG A 991 16.11 19.74 -9.43
CA ARG A 991 15.01 19.31 -8.53
C ARG A 991 13.62 19.41 -9.18
N ARG A 992 13.10 18.25 -9.61
CA ARG A 992 11.67 17.85 -9.58
C ARG A 992 11.70 16.35 -9.27
N ASN A 993 11.43 15.96 -8.01
CA ASN A 993 10.14 15.46 -7.45
C ASN A 993 9.84 14.00 -7.86
N PRO A 994 9.10 13.19 -7.08
CA PRO A 994 7.96 13.53 -6.20
C PRO A 994 8.37 13.94 -4.76
N ASP A 995 7.47 14.29 -3.81
CA ASP A 995 5.99 14.19 -3.77
C ASP A 995 5.29 15.43 -3.11
N THR A 996 4.24 15.20 -2.30
CA THR A 996 3.24 16.08 -1.67
C THR A 996 2.71 15.45 -0.34
N PRO A 997 1.79 16.04 0.48
CA PRO A 997 0.93 17.24 0.30
C PRO A 997 0.77 18.26 1.49
N HIS A 998 0.20 19.44 1.12
CA HIS A 998 -0.74 20.38 1.82
C HIS A 998 -0.65 20.69 3.34
N THR A 999 -0.86 21.93 3.82
CA THR A 999 -1.92 22.92 3.47
C THR A 999 -1.44 24.38 3.30
N ASN A 1000 -2.27 25.24 2.69
CA ASN A 1000 -2.04 26.67 2.44
C ASN A 1000 -2.95 27.58 3.31
N SER A 1001 -2.48 28.78 3.63
CA SER A 1001 -3.32 29.89 4.10
C SER A 1001 -3.65 30.90 2.98
N LEU A 1002 -4.83 31.52 3.12
CA LEU A 1002 -5.21 32.90 2.81
C LEU A 1002 -4.75 33.58 1.49
N ARG A 1003 -5.74 34.15 0.79
CA ARG A 1003 -5.59 35.21 -0.23
C ARG A 1003 -6.17 36.52 0.30
N ASN A 1004 -5.49 37.63 0.06
CA ASN A 1004 -6.10 38.95 -0.22
C ASN A 1004 -5.64 39.31 -1.64
N ILE A 1005 -6.52 39.55 -2.62
CA ILE A 1005 -7.45 40.70 -2.77
C ILE A 1005 -6.69 42.02 -2.87
N GLN A 1006 -6.72 42.59 -4.07
CA GLN A 1006 -6.33 43.98 -4.34
C GLN A 1006 -7.44 44.62 -5.18
N ILE A 1007 -7.83 45.84 -4.82
CA ILE A 1007 -8.98 46.58 -5.36
C ILE A 1007 -8.56 47.33 -6.63
N ASN A 1008 -9.49 47.51 -7.58
CA ASN A 1008 -9.43 48.53 -8.62
C ASN A 1008 -10.78 49.27 -8.70
N LEU A 1009 -10.72 50.60 -8.83
CA LEU A 1009 -11.88 51.46 -9.12
C LEU A 1009 -11.99 51.73 -10.63
N ALA A 1010 -13.22 51.82 -11.15
CA ALA A 1010 -13.78 53.05 -11.75
C ALA A 1010 -15.16 52.82 -12.41
N ASN A 1011 -16.15 53.64 -12.02
CA ASN A 1011 -17.24 54.29 -12.79
C ASN A 1011 -17.96 53.53 -13.96
N THR A 1012 -19.27 53.70 -14.23
CA THR A 1012 -20.10 54.92 -14.13
C THR A 1012 -21.62 54.59 -14.18
N SER A 1013 -22.43 55.35 -13.41
CA SER A 1013 -23.82 55.85 -13.66
C SER A 1013 -24.96 55.04 -14.33
N GLN A 1014 -26.13 55.04 -13.65
CA GLN A 1014 -27.50 55.33 -14.18
C GLN A 1014 -28.15 54.32 -15.18
N ASP A 1015 -29.47 54.12 -15.24
CA ASP A 1015 -30.64 54.64 -14.49
C ASP A 1015 -31.86 53.69 -14.64
N GLU A 1016 -32.97 54.01 -13.94
CA GLU A 1016 -34.39 53.62 -14.19
C GLU A 1016 -34.97 52.23 -13.76
N ASP A 1017 -35.96 52.36 -12.85
CA ASP A 1017 -37.15 51.53 -12.53
C ASP A 1017 -38.20 51.66 -13.70
N PRO A 1018 -39.46 51.11 -13.70
CA PRO A 1018 -40.18 50.27 -12.72
C PRO A 1018 -41.09 49.14 -13.30
N ASN A 1019 -41.78 48.40 -12.41
CA ASN A 1019 -43.08 47.69 -12.58
C ASN A 1019 -43.18 46.56 -13.66
N ASP A 1020 -43.94 45.45 -13.52
CA ASP A 1020 -45.31 45.33 -13.01
C ASP A 1020 -45.76 43.85 -12.81
N GLN A 1021 -46.75 43.66 -11.94
CA GLN A 1021 -47.79 42.60 -11.78
C GLN A 1021 -47.62 41.13 -12.22
N GLY A 1022 -48.18 40.23 -11.39
CA GLY A 1022 -48.41 38.81 -11.67
C GLY A 1022 -49.03 38.03 -10.50
N GLU A 1023 -50.21 38.44 -10.01
CA GLU A 1023 -51.02 37.64 -9.06
C GLU A 1023 -51.54 36.36 -9.75
N ASP A 1024 -51.67 35.23 -9.03
CA ASP A 1024 -52.98 34.74 -8.55
C ASP A 1024 -52.94 33.33 -7.91
N LEU A 1025 -53.55 33.22 -6.71
CA LEU A 1025 -54.54 32.21 -6.26
C LEU A 1025 -54.23 30.69 -6.33
N LEU A 1026 -54.71 29.81 -5.44
CA LEU A 1026 -55.49 29.94 -4.19
C LEU A 1026 -55.36 28.63 -3.37
N ASN A 1027 -55.39 28.76 -2.04
CA ASN A 1027 -56.04 27.92 -1.00
C ASN A 1027 -56.26 26.40 -1.21
N THR A 1028 -56.21 25.57 -0.16
CA THR A 1028 -56.82 25.82 1.17
C THR A 1028 -56.12 25.02 2.27
#